data_AF-A0A7V0UKG9-F1
#
_entry.id   AF-A0A7V0UKG9-F1
#
_cell.length_a   1.000
_cell.length_b   1.000
_cell.length_c   1.000
_cell.angle_alpha   90.00
_cell.angle_beta   90.00
_cell.angle_gamma   90.00
#
_symmetry.space_group_name_H-M   'P 1'
#
loop_
_entity.id
_entity.type
_entity.pdbx_description
1 polymer ?
#
loop_
_entity_poly.entity_id
_entity_poly.type
_entity_poly.pdbx_seq_one_letter_code
_entity_poly.pdbx_strand_id
1 'polypeptide(L)'
;MSLTISIRFLTGRAHLHPWQTHHGEGRVEWPPSPWRLLRALVAVAGRGITTLPFPDEIAPARPDLKRSIEGMPSLRTRGVPAAAKKKLSFSKASQTLCLKERLTHAEADAWKAANPYQSFTDALDQLQRMTSTPEPSALADDDSDSIPLSRLGDLLYALSAPPRIWLPKTNGGHTRQYFPIHESGTVINTGSAVFDTFAVVPKNRPLLFHWPGLELDPHKEQDLKLLLSRMTYFGRAESWCQAEAQAHESSELGKGEIWECVCIEDHGSPAGKQEYRDYLLERRLAALPDADLPTEVCALLPRTKNTDGNTRRQDAKLLKSTLSAEPPQTLLLRCLLRESGQDIKDGLERPIGTRWVHYAVPREVFHVPKPQPRPPQARAENVQLVRYTLNTASVHRAVLPPVTDTLLLAGRFRDAIMALCGQPGPAVSGHELDGSPGRDHRHAFWWPIDEDNDGFIDHFMVFAPGGFSDGESRALRRLTRLRQRGGRPDLLVTPVFEGNVAGYAPWNEQCQSFVSATPYFCPVHLTHGRKRGGAIRPISRYIIEELQEQKLIRAPKDVLLEEIVFDYDSRQLSTVTRAIKAGAIGEPVHPRQYFPVIEPPPTFPPLPRLNGSAVGRYSGACLKDPDRGYPFGLSIGMLADGGSRFIRAMSFVRRRRNKTVRGFGRAFRVTFSTRLPAKLFAVGDQCHFGLGLFIPAQD
;
A
#
# COMPACT_ATOMS: atom_id res chain seq x y z
N MET A 1 -3.35 25.44 -24.84
CA MET A 1 -2.67 24.43 -23.99
C MET A 1 -3.70 23.37 -23.57
N SER A 2 -3.29 22.15 -23.23
CA SER A 2 -4.22 21.05 -22.96
C SER A 2 -4.05 20.47 -21.55
N LEU A 3 -5.15 20.14 -20.87
CA LEU A 3 -5.12 19.55 -19.54
C LEU A 3 -5.00 18.03 -19.64
N THR A 4 -4.06 17.44 -18.90
CA THR A 4 -3.94 15.99 -18.73
C THR A 4 -3.94 15.62 -17.26
N ILE A 5 -4.81 14.68 -16.87
CA ILE A 5 -4.76 14.00 -15.58
C ILE A 5 -4.15 12.62 -15.79
N SER A 6 -3.07 12.32 -15.09
CA SER A 6 -2.43 11.00 -15.09
C SER A 6 -2.79 10.22 -13.84
N ILE A 7 -3.04 8.92 -13.97
CA ILE A 7 -3.27 7.99 -12.85
C ILE A 7 -2.37 6.78 -13.02
N ARG A 8 -1.43 6.59 -12.08
CA ARG A 8 -0.50 5.47 -12.02
C ARG A 8 -0.90 4.50 -10.92
N PHE A 9 -1.20 3.25 -11.27
CA PHE A 9 -1.53 2.21 -10.29
C PHE A 9 -0.28 1.57 -9.68
N LEU A 10 -0.11 1.73 -8.38
CA LEU A 10 1.10 1.32 -7.64
C LEU A 10 1.20 -0.21 -7.50
N THR A 11 0.06 -0.89 -7.41
CA THR A 11 -0.03 -2.35 -7.32
C THR A 11 -0.01 -3.03 -8.69
N GLY A 12 -0.13 -2.26 -9.78
CA GLY A 12 -0.33 -2.79 -11.14
C GLY A 12 -1.70 -3.44 -11.34
N ARG A 13 -2.67 -3.11 -10.48
CA ARG A 13 -4.05 -3.63 -10.54
C ARG A 13 -5.05 -2.47 -10.45
N ALA A 14 -6.01 -2.48 -11.37
CA ALA A 14 -7.13 -1.55 -11.38
C ALA A 14 -8.45 -2.32 -11.22
N HIS A 15 -9.03 -2.24 -10.02
CA HIS A 15 -10.31 -2.85 -9.66
C HIS A 15 -11.43 -1.84 -9.95
N LEU A 16 -11.87 -1.82 -11.22
CA LEU A 16 -12.89 -0.91 -11.73
C LEU A 16 -14.10 -1.70 -12.21
N HIS A 17 -15.27 -1.43 -11.65
CA HIS A 17 -16.47 -2.27 -11.81
C HIS A 17 -17.54 -1.48 -12.56
N PRO A 18 -18.07 -1.97 -13.69
CA PRO A 18 -19.11 -1.26 -14.40
C PRO A 18 -20.36 -1.03 -13.53
N TRP A 19 -21.17 -0.05 -13.90
CA TRP A 19 -22.48 0.19 -13.29
C TRP A 19 -23.34 -1.08 -13.27
N GLN A 20 -24.04 -1.32 -12.14
CA GLN A 20 -24.89 -2.51 -11.91
C GLN A 20 -24.21 -3.86 -12.16
N THR A 21 -22.88 -3.93 -12.09
CA THR A 21 -22.12 -5.18 -12.29
C THR A 21 -21.44 -5.59 -10.99
N HIS A 22 -21.58 -6.86 -10.61
CA HIS A 22 -20.90 -7.42 -9.45
C HIS A 22 -19.43 -7.76 -9.77
N HIS A 23 -18.54 -7.70 -8.77
CA HIS A 23 -17.11 -8.01 -8.94
C HIS A 23 -16.80 -9.42 -9.44
N GLY A 24 -17.74 -10.34 -9.21
CA GLY A 24 -17.71 -11.74 -9.66
C GLY A 24 -18.03 -11.97 -11.14
N GLU A 25 -18.52 -10.97 -11.87
CA GLU A 25 -19.02 -11.17 -13.24
C GLU A 25 -17.93 -11.15 -14.32
N GLY A 26 -16.65 -11.01 -13.95
CA GLY A 26 -15.56 -11.07 -14.93
C GLY A 26 -15.30 -9.78 -15.71
N ARG A 27 -16.04 -8.71 -15.42
CA ARG A 27 -15.99 -7.46 -16.20
C ARG A 27 -15.25 -6.35 -15.46
N VAL A 28 -14.34 -5.69 -16.17
CA VAL A 28 -13.62 -4.52 -15.70
C VAL A 28 -14.05 -3.31 -16.53
N GLU A 29 -14.33 -2.18 -15.88
CA GLU A 29 -14.63 -0.92 -16.56
C GLU A 29 -13.34 -0.32 -17.14
N TRP A 30 -13.02 -0.68 -18.38
CA TRP A 30 -11.78 -0.28 -19.07
C TRP A 30 -12.05 0.16 -20.52
N PRO A 31 -11.87 1.44 -20.92
CA PRO A 31 -11.36 2.56 -20.13
C PRO A 31 -12.26 2.88 -18.92
N PRO A 32 -11.73 3.50 -17.87
CA PRO A 32 -12.57 3.98 -16.77
C PRO A 32 -13.61 5.00 -17.27
N SER A 33 -14.81 5.02 -16.68
CA SER A 33 -15.79 6.03 -17.05
C SER A 33 -15.36 7.44 -16.63
N PRO A 34 -15.60 8.48 -17.45
CA PRO A 34 -15.41 9.88 -17.05
C PRO A 34 -16.18 10.22 -15.76
N TRP A 35 -17.38 9.67 -15.58
CA TRP A 35 -18.16 9.84 -14.36
C TRP A 35 -17.43 9.33 -13.11
N ARG A 36 -16.69 8.22 -13.21
CA ARG A 36 -15.89 7.69 -12.09
C ARG A 36 -14.78 8.66 -11.69
N LEU A 37 -14.14 9.32 -12.66
CA LEU A 37 -13.12 10.33 -12.37
C LEU A 37 -13.71 11.50 -11.58
N LEU A 38 -14.83 12.06 -12.02
CA LEU A 38 -15.52 13.13 -11.30
C LEU A 38 -15.92 12.71 -9.88
N ARG A 39 -16.46 11.50 -9.71
CA ARG A 39 -16.79 10.97 -8.38
C ARG A 39 -15.58 10.76 -7.49
N ALA A 40 -14.44 10.35 -8.05
CA ALA A 40 -13.20 10.19 -7.30
C ALA A 40 -12.68 11.54 -6.78
N LEU A 41 -12.77 12.60 -7.60
CA LEU A 41 -12.42 13.97 -7.19
C LEU A 41 -13.32 14.48 -6.07
N VAL A 42 -14.64 14.25 -6.16
CA VAL A 42 -15.59 14.61 -5.09
C VAL A 42 -15.27 13.86 -3.78
N ALA A 43 -14.95 12.57 -3.86
CA ALA A 43 -14.65 11.74 -2.68
C ALA A 43 -13.42 12.22 -1.88
N VAL A 44 -12.50 12.96 -2.50
CA VAL A 44 -11.25 13.43 -1.88
C VAL A 44 -11.25 14.93 -1.57
N ALA A 45 -12.36 15.63 -1.81
CA ALA A 45 -12.45 17.08 -1.67
C ALA A 45 -12.48 17.62 -0.23
N GLY A 46 -12.99 16.87 0.76
CA GLY A 46 -13.04 17.35 2.15
C GLY A 46 -13.62 16.37 3.18
N ARG A 47 -13.44 16.70 4.47
CA ARG A 47 -13.68 15.86 5.70
C ARG A 47 -15.15 15.48 5.99
N GLY A 48 -16.06 15.55 5.03
CA GLY A 48 -17.48 15.31 5.31
C GLY A 48 -18.41 15.34 4.12
N ILE A 49 -17.88 15.34 2.88
CA ILE A 49 -18.70 15.47 1.67
C ILE A 49 -19.52 14.19 1.36
N THR A 50 -19.53 13.20 2.26
CA THR A 50 -20.48 12.07 2.22
C THR A 50 -21.88 12.43 2.71
N THR A 51 -22.10 13.63 3.25
CA THR A 51 -23.43 14.15 3.54
C THR A 51 -23.60 15.45 2.79
N LEU A 52 -24.46 15.43 1.76
CA LEU A 52 -25.10 16.65 1.26
C LEU A 52 -25.50 17.51 2.48
N PRO A 53 -25.39 18.85 2.44
CA PRO A 53 -26.29 19.65 3.26
C PRO A 53 -27.70 19.24 2.84
N PHE A 54 -28.29 18.39 3.67
CA PHE A 54 -29.62 17.78 3.61
C PHE A 54 -30.55 18.31 2.52
N PRO A 55 -31.05 17.40 1.65
CA PRO A 55 -32.43 16.96 1.90
C PRO A 55 -32.61 15.44 2.06
N ASP A 56 -31.58 14.64 1.82
CA ASP A 56 -31.77 13.17 1.72
C ASP A 56 -31.69 12.43 3.06
N GLU A 57 -31.19 13.06 4.13
CA GLU A 57 -31.40 12.58 5.50
C GLU A 57 -32.50 13.41 6.18
N ILE A 58 -33.76 13.22 5.79
CA ILE A 58 -34.78 13.30 6.84
C ILE A 58 -34.31 12.30 7.89
N ALA A 59 -33.79 12.78 9.04
CA ALA A 59 -33.48 11.93 10.17
C ALA A 59 -34.60 10.89 10.24
N PRO A 60 -34.27 9.58 10.27
CA PRO A 60 -35.27 8.52 10.15
C PRO A 60 -36.47 8.91 10.99
N ALA A 61 -37.69 8.64 10.53
CA ALA A 61 -38.92 9.15 11.17
C ALA A 61 -39.05 8.82 12.68
N ARG A 62 -38.09 8.10 13.27
CA ARG A 62 -37.75 8.14 14.69
C ARG A 62 -36.22 8.09 14.86
N PRO A 63 -35.49 9.20 15.14
CA PRO A 63 -34.36 9.04 16.04
C PRO A 63 -34.92 8.35 17.28
N ASP A 64 -34.20 7.42 17.91
CA ASP A 64 -34.57 6.95 19.24
C ASP A 64 -34.63 8.20 20.15
N LEU A 65 -35.81 8.82 20.24
CA LEU A 65 -36.07 10.05 20.98
C LEU A 65 -36.14 9.69 22.45
N LYS A 66 -35.06 9.12 22.94
CA LYS A 66 -34.88 8.55 24.26
C LYS A 66 -33.71 9.27 24.92
N ARG A 67 -33.92 9.77 26.13
CA ARG A 67 -32.85 10.34 26.97
C ARG A 67 -32.91 9.74 28.35
N SER A 68 -31.75 9.34 28.88
CA SER A 68 -31.64 8.91 30.27
C SER A 68 -31.70 10.14 31.19
N ILE A 69 -32.44 10.03 32.29
CA ILE A 69 -32.58 11.07 33.32
C ILE A 69 -32.24 10.41 34.65
N GLU A 70 -31.08 10.73 35.20
CA GLU A 70 -30.68 10.20 36.51
C GLU A 70 -31.53 10.79 37.65
N GLY A 71 -31.92 9.93 38.60
CA GLY A 71 -32.55 10.34 39.85
C GLY A 71 -34.03 10.70 39.77
N MET A 72 -34.73 10.42 38.66
CA MET A 72 -36.16 10.75 38.52
C MET A 72 -37.07 9.60 39.03
N PRO A 73 -37.87 9.82 40.10
CA PRO A 73 -38.65 8.75 40.71
C PRO A 73 -39.88 8.33 39.89
N SER A 74 -40.57 9.28 39.25
CA SER A 74 -41.73 9.06 38.40
C SER A 74 -42.07 10.30 37.54
N LEU A 75 -42.75 10.08 36.41
CA LEU A 75 -43.25 11.14 35.54
C LEU A 75 -44.62 11.66 36.03
N ARG A 76 -44.68 12.92 36.44
CA ARG A 76 -45.91 13.58 36.91
C ARG A 76 -46.71 14.12 35.73
N THR A 77 -48.02 13.89 35.73
CA THR A 77 -48.93 14.28 34.64
C THR A 77 -50.06 15.22 35.07
N ARG A 78 -50.05 15.67 36.34
CA ARG A 78 -51.05 16.62 36.88
C ARG A 78 -50.78 18.01 36.27
N GLY A 79 -51.80 18.61 35.65
CA GLY A 79 -51.67 19.90 34.94
C GLY A 79 -51.27 19.78 33.47
N VAL A 80 -50.93 18.59 32.97
CA VAL A 80 -50.57 18.36 31.56
C VAL A 80 -51.83 18.04 30.72
N PRO A 81 -52.02 18.66 29.53
CA PRO A 81 -53.14 18.37 28.65
C PRO A 81 -53.20 16.90 28.21
N ALA A 82 -54.41 16.34 28.04
CA ALA A 82 -54.60 14.93 27.70
C ALA A 82 -53.94 14.52 26.36
N ALA A 83 -53.91 15.43 25.38
CA ALA A 83 -53.22 15.25 24.11
C ALA A 83 -51.70 15.11 24.30
N ALA A 84 -51.09 15.95 25.14
CA ALA A 84 -49.65 15.93 25.43
C ALA A 84 -49.20 14.69 26.21
N LYS A 85 -50.08 14.11 27.04
CA LYS A 85 -49.80 12.87 27.79
C LYS A 85 -49.48 11.66 26.91
N LYS A 86 -50.02 11.62 25.68
CA LYS A 86 -49.77 10.53 24.72
C LYS A 86 -48.43 10.67 24.00
N LYS A 87 -47.86 11.87 23.99
CA LYS A 87 -46.65 12.24 23.23
C LYS A 87 -45.35 12.01 24.00
N LEU A 88 -45.40 11.80 25.32
CA LEU A 88 -44.22 11.61 26.17
C LEU A 88 -44.42 10.42 27.12
N SER A 89 -43.38 9.61 27.32
CA SER A 89 -43.43 8.44 28.22
C SER A 89 -42.11 8.27 28.97
N PHE A 90 -42.13 7.66 30.15
CA PHE A 90 -40.94 7.45 30.98
C PHE A 90 -40.87 6.00 31.47
N SER A 91 -39.71 5.37 31.31
CA SER A 91 -39.42 4.03 31.83
C SER A 91 -38.61 4.12 33.12
N LYS A 92 -39.21 3.71 34.24
CA LYS A 92 -38.58 3.75 35.56
C LYS A 92 -37.37 2.79 35.68
N ALA A 93 -37.46 1.62 35.06
CA ALA A 93 -36.42 0.58 35.11
C ALA A 93 -35.13 0.99 34.39
N SER A 94 -35.26 1.76 33.31
CA SER A 94 -34.13 2.25 32.49
C SER A 94 -33.85 3.73 32.68
N GLN A 95 -34.57 4.40 33.60
CA GLN A 95 -34.52 5.85 33.82
C GLN A 95 -34.56 6.65 32.51
N THR A 96 -35.41 6.25 31.56
CA THR A 96 -35.38 6.78 30.18
C THR A 96 -36.68 7.49 29.82
N LEU A 97 -36.58 8.74 29.38
CA LEU A 97 -37.66 9.57 28.83
C LEU A 97 -37.74 9.38 27.31
N CYS A 98 -38.93 9.10 26.79
CA CYS A 98 -39.19 8.82 25.38
C CYS A 98 -40.24 9.80 24.82
N LEU A 99 -39.86 10.59 23.82
CA LEU A 99 -40.74 11.49 23.07
C LEU A 99 -41.26 10.79 21.81
N LYS A 100 -42.57 10.61 21.70
CA LYS A 100 -43.24 9.93 20.59
C LYS A 100 -43.62 10.88 19.47
N GLU A 101 -43.97 12.11 19.81
CA GLU A 101 -44.41 13.16 18.90
C GLU A 101 -43.96 14.53 19.40
N ARG A 102 -43.82 15.51 18.50
CA ARG A 102 -43.44 16.88 18.86
C ARG A 102 -44.50 17.54 19.74
N LEU A 103 -44.04 18.18 20.81
CA LEU A 103 -44.87 18.98 21.71
C LEU A 103 -44.91 20.44 21.21
N THR A 104 -46.03 21.13 21.38
CA THR A 104 -46.09 22.59 21.22
C THR A 104 -45.39 23.29 22.39
N HIS A 105 -45.08 24.59 22.25
CA HIS A 105 -44.48 25.38 23.34
C HIS A 105 -45.32 25.30 24.64
N ALA A 106 -46.64 25.50 24.53
CA ALA A 106 -47.55 25.40 25.67
C ALA A 106 -47.60 23.99 26.29
N GLU A 107 -47.52 22.92 25.47
CA GLU A 107 -47.46 21.55 25.98
C GLU A 107 -46.13 21.27 26.70
N ALA A 108 -45.01 21.81 26.18
CA ALA A 108 -43.69 21.68 26.77
C ALA A 108 -43.62 22.37 28.13
N ASP A 109 -44.15 23.60 28.22
CA ASP A 109 -44.19 24.38 29.45
C ASP A 109 -45.05 23.69 30.52
N ALA A 110 -46.18 23.10 30.12
CA ALA A 110 -47.01 22.31 31.02
C ALA A 110 -46.28 21.07 31.57
N TRP A 111 -45.46 20.40 30.74
CA TRP A 111 -44.63 19.26 31.16
C TRP A 111 -43.52 19.68 32.13
N LYS A 112 -42.85 20.80 31.86
CA LYS A 112 -41.81 21.39 32.73
C LYS A 112 -42.38 21.84 34.06
N ALA A 113 -43.55 22.49 34.06
CA ALA A 113 -44.24 22.90 35.28
C ALA A 113 -44.67 21.70 36.16
N ALA A 114 -45.10 20.59 35.53
CA ALA A 114 -45.49 19.38 36.25
C ALA A 114 -44.29 18.61 36.83
N ASN A 115 -43.10 18.76 36.25
CA ASN A 115 -41.88 18.05 36.62
C ASN A 115 -40.71 19.04 36.79
N PRO A 116 -40.65 19.76 37.93
CA PRO A 116 -39.68 20.84 38.15
C PRO A 116 -38.30 20.29 38.52
N TYR A 117 -37.74 19.47 37.65
CA TYR A 117 -36.37 18.95 37.74
C TYR A 117 -35.56 19.54 36.58
N GLN A 118 -34.37 20.06 36.87
CA GLN A 118 -33.50 20.63 35.83
C GLN A 118 -33.12 19.58 34.79
N SER A 119 -32.78 18.37 35.24
CA SER A 119 -32.45 17.23 34.38
C SER A 119 -33.60 16.81 33.44
N PHE A 120 -34.86 16.98 33.87
CA PHE A 120 -36.02 16.74 33.02
C PHE A 120 -36.18 17.83 31.96
N THR A 121 -36.00 19.09 32.36
CA THR A 121 -36.08 20.25 31.46
C THR A 121 -35.03 20.15 30.35
N ASP A 122 -33.79 19.86 30.73
CA ASP A 122 -32.67 19.72 29.79
C ASP A 122 -32.89 18.54 28.83
N ALA A 123 -33.36 17.39 29.36
CA ALA A 123 -33.67 16.23 28.53
C ALA A 123 -34.83 16.50 27.56
N LEU A 124 -35.88 17.19 27.99
CA LEU A 124 -37.03 17.52 27.15
C LEU A 124 -36.65 18.53 26.05
N ASP A 125 -35.83 19.53 26.37
CA ASP A 125 -35.36 20.53 25.40
C ASP A 125 -34.40 19.93 24.37
N GLN A 126 -33.55 19.00 24.78
CA GLN A 126 -32.74 18.22 23.84
C GLN A 126 -33.61 17.34 22.93
N LEU A 127 -34.61 16.64 23.48
CA LEU A 127 -35.53 15.83 22.69
C LEU A 127 -36.34 16.68 21.70
N GLN A 128 -36.76 17.89 22.08
CA GLN A 128 -37.44 18.80 21.15
C GLN A 128 -36.54 19.32 20.04
N ARG A 129 -35.28 19.68 20.35
CA ARG A 129 -34.29 20.06 19.33
C ARG A 129 -34.01 18.92 18.34
N MET A 130 -34.08 17.67 18.79
CA MET A 130 -33.97 16.51 17.91
C MET A 130 -35.19 16.28 17.00
N THR A 131 -36.30 17.00 17.19
CA THR A 131 -37.53 16.90 16.37
C THR A 131 -37.69 18.00 15.31
N SER A 132 -36.79 18.98 15.24
CA SER A 132 -36.78 19.96 14.16
C SER A 132 -36.14 19.36 12.91
N THR A 133 -36.95 19.06 11.89
CA THR A 133 -36.48 18.78 10.53
C THR A 133 -35.74 20.02 10.00
N PRO A 134 -34.53 19.91 9.44
CA PRO A 134 -33.94 21.00 8.68
C PRO A 134 -34.78 21.22 7.41
N GLU A 135 -35.13 22.48 7.09
CA GLU A 135 -35.70 22.80 5.78
C GLU A 135 -34.66 22.54 4.68
N PRO A 136 -35.08 22.10 3.49
CA PRO A 136 -34.15 21.92 2.37
C PRO A 136 -33.48 23.26 2.06
N SER A 137 -32.16 23.29 2.22
CA SER A 137 -31.33 24.48 1.99
C SER A 137 -30.52 24.33 0.71
N ALA A 138 -30.16 25.45 0.10
CA ALA A 138 -29.23 25.47 -1.02
C ALA A 138 -27.85 24.97 -0.56
N LEU A 139 -27.10 24.31 -1.45
CA LEU A 139 -25.68 24.04 -1.22
C LEU A 139 -24.96 25.39 -1.05
N ALA A 140 -24.25 25.58 0.06
CA ALA A 140 -23.54 26.81 0.38
C ALA A 140 -22.14 26.50 0.88
N ASP A 141 -21.21 27.42 0.64
CA ASP A 141 -19.83 27.31 1.09
C ASP A 141 -19.73 27.41 2.62
N ASP A 142 -18.81 26.65 3.22
CA ASP A 142 -18.40 26.75 4.63
C ASP A 142 -16.96 27.29 4.71
N ASP A 143 -16.73 28.28 5.58
CA ASP A 143 -15.42 28.93 5.76
C ASP A 143 -14.31 27.96 6.23
N SER A 144 -14.68 26.77 6.73
CA SER A 144 -13.74 25.76 7.22
C SER A 144 -13.22 24.79 6.15
N ASP A 145 -13.79 24.79 4.95
CA ASP A 145 -13.40 23.89 3.88
C ASP A 145 -12.17 24.38 3.11
N SER A 146 -11.23 23.45 2.86
CA SER A 146 -10.02 23.76 2.09
C SER A 146 -10.31 24.12 0.62
N ILE A 147 -11.45 23.66 0.09
CA ILE A 147 -11.94 23.96 -1.26
C ILE A 147 -13.45 24.24 -1.13
N PRO A 148 -13.91 25.48 -1.37
CA PRO A 148 -15.34 25.81 -1.36
C PRO A 148 -16.15 24.99 -2.37
N LEU A 149 -17.42 24.72 -2.08
CA LEU A 149 -18.31 23.94 -2.95
C LEU A 149 -18.55 24.62 -4.29
N SER A 150 -18.64 25.95 -4.31
CA SER A 150 -18.73 26.75 -5.53
C SER A 150 -17.56 26.47 -6.48
N ARG A 151 -16.32 26.57 -5.96
CA ARG A 151 -15.09 26.28 -6.71
C ARG A 151 -14.97 24.82 -7.13
N LEU A 152 -15.37 23.89 -6.25
CA LEU A 152 -15.40 22.46 -6.57
C LEU A 152 -16.39 22.17 -7.71
N GLY A 153 -17.59 22.74 -7.64
CA GLY A 153 -18.62 22.62 -8.67
C GLY A 153 -18.12 23.14 -10.01
N ASP A 154 -17.51 24.33 -10.04
CA ASP A 154 -16.92 24.92 -11.24
C ASP A 154 -15.81 24.04 -11.85
N LEU A 155 -14.94 23.47 -11.02
CA LEU A 155 -13.87 22.58 -11.47
C LEU A 155 -14.43 21.28 -12.07
N LEU A 156 -15.38 20.63 -11.38
CA LEU A 156 -16.00 19.39 -11.85
C LEU A 156 -16.78 19.60 -13.15
N TYR A 157 -17.44 20.75 -13.25
CA TYR A 157 -18.15 21.17 -14.45
C TYR A 157 -17.20 21.38 -15.63
N ALA A 158 -16.05 22.03 -15.42
CA ALA A 158 -15.00 22.17 -16.44
C ALA A 158 -14.47 20.81 -16.93
N LEU A 159 -14.42 19.80 -16.05
CA LEU A 159 -13.98 18.43 -16.35
C LEU A 159 -15.11 17.50 -16.84
N SER A 160 -16.34 17.99 -16.96
CA SER A 160 -17.53 17.15 -17.23
C SER A 160 -17.62 16.66 -18.68
N ALA A 161 -17.04 17.42 -19.61
CA ALA A 161 -16.92 17.03 -21.00
C ALA A 161 -16.09 15.73 -21.12
N PRO A 162 -16.52 14.73 -21.92
CA PRO A 162 -15.79 13.47 -22.02
C PRO A 162 -14.35 13.66 -22.53
N PRO A 163 -13.32 13.22 -21.79
CA PRO A 163 -11.92 13.32 -22.21
C PRO A 163 -11.54 12.32 -23.29
N ARG A 164 -10.39 12.54 -23.94
CA ARG A 164 -9.64 11.46 -24.62
C ARG A 164 -8.94 10.63 -23.55
N ILE A 165 -9.12 9.31 -23.56
CA ILE A 165 -8.53 8.44 -22.53
C ILE A 165 -7.38 7.65 -23.13
N TRP A 166 -6.18 7.76 -22.57
CA TRP A 166 -5.02 7.01 -23.05
C TRP A 166 -4.75 5.84 -22.11
N LEU A 167 -4.74 4.63 -22.65
CA LEU A 167 -4.58 3.40 -21.87
C LEU A 167 -3.22 2.74 -22.15
N PRO A 168 -2.50 2.26 -21.12
CA PRO A 168 -1.36 1.38 -21.32
C PRO A 168 -1.81 0.00 -21.77
N LYS A 169 -0.85 -0.86 -22.16
CA LYS A 169 -1.11 -2.29 -22.36
C LYS A 169 -1.77 -2.88 -21.11
N THR A 170 -2.89 -3.56 -21.29
CA THR A 170 -3.69 -4.11 -20.21
C THR A 170 -4.04 -5.56 -20.48
N ASN A 171 -4.02 -6.38 -19.43
CA ASN A 171 -4.57 -7.73 -19.46
C ASN A 171 -5.66 -7.89 -18.39
N GLY A 172 -6.60 -8.81 -18.60
CA GLY A 172 -7.57 -9.18 -17.57
C GLY A 172 -6.93 -10.07 -16.51
N GLY A 173 -7.24 -9.82 -15.23
CA GLY A 173 -6.84 -10.67 -14.12
C GLY A 173 -8.00 -10.89 -13.13
N HIS A 174 -7.94 -11.96 -12.36
CA HIS A 174 -8.87 -12.21 -11.27
C HIS A 174 -8.20 -12.97 -10.11
N THR A 175 -8.68 -12.73 -8.89
CA THR A 175 -8.45 -13.66 -7.77
C THR A 175 -9.68 -14.55 -7.59
N ARG A 176 -9.52 -15.70 -6.92
CA ARG A 176 -10.60 -16.63 -6.60
C ARG A 176 -10.64 -16.80 -5.09
N GLN A 177 -11.78 -16.46 -4.48
CA GLN A 177 -11.94 -16.48 -3.02
C GLN A 177 -13.17 -17.31 -2.66
N TYR A 178 -13.07 -18.12 -1.61
CA TYR A 178 -14.22 -18.80 -1.01
C TYR A 178 -14.66 -17.97 0.18
N PHE A 179 -15.91 -17.49 0.20
CA PHE A 179 -16.40 -16.68 1.30
C PHE A 179 -16.89 -17.57 2.45
N PRO A 180 -16.55 -17.23 3.71
CA PRO A 180 -17.17 -17.87 4.86
C PRO A 180 -18.62 -17.40 4.99
N ILE A 181 -19.56 -18.34 4.99
CA ILE A 181 -20.96 -18.14 5.33
C ILE A 181 -21.22 -18.76 6.71
N HIS A 182 -21.95 -18.03 7.54
CA HIS A 182 -22.40 -18.52 8.85
C HIS A 182 -23.76 -19.16 8.67
N GLU A 183 -23.82 -20.49 8.77
CA GLU A 183 -25.06 -21.24 8.73
C GLU A 183 -25.15 -22.08 10.00
N SER A 184 -26.26 -21.94 10.73
CA SER A 184 -26.52 -22.71 11.96
C SER A 184 -25.38 -22.67 12.99
N GLY A 185 -24.76 -21.50 13.18
CA GLY A 185 -23.67 -21.30 14.14
C GLY A 185 -22.31 -21.88 13.71
N THR A 186 -22.20 -22.44 12.51
CA THR A 186 -20.95 -22.97 11.95
C THR A 186 -20.51 -22.13 10.75
N VAL A 187 -19.20 -21.89 10.63
CA VAL A 187 -18.61 -21.24 9.45
C VAL A 187 -18.38 -22.31 8.39
N ILE A 188 -19.15 -22.25 7.30
CA ILE A 188 -18.95 -23.05 6.10
C ILE A 188 -18.51 -22.15 4.96
N ASN A 189 -17.86 -22.70 3.93
CA ASN A 189 -17.49 -21.91 2.74
C ASN A 189 -18.64 -21.90 1.74
N THR A 190 -18.83 -20.80 1.02
CA THR A 190 -19.65 -20.78 -0.18
C THR A 190 -19.09 -21.83 -1.14
N GLY A 191 -19.83 -22.90 -1.44
CA GLY A 191 -19.34 -24.04 -2.24
C GLY A 191 -18.85 -23.69 -3.66
N SER A 192 -18.92 -22.41 -4.05
CA SER A 192 -18.35 -21.83 -5.27
C SER A 192 -17.42 -20.66 -4.92
N ALA A 193 -16.27 -20.60 -5.61
CA ALA A 193 -15.36 -19.47 -5.49
C ALA A 193 -15.94 -18.23 -6.18
N VAL A 194 -15.89 -17.09 -5.50
CA VAL A 194 -16.20 -15.78 -6.10
C VAL A 194 -14.94 -15.24 -6.77
N PHE A 195 -15.12 -14.77 -8.00
CA PHE A 195 -14.09 -14.09 -8.75
C PHE A 195 -13.98 -12.64 -8.28
N ASP A 196 -12.77 -12.13 -8.08
CA ASP A 196 -12.53 -10.70 -7.90
C ASP A 196 -11.66 -10.20 -9.04
N THR A 197 -12.28 -9.48 -9.98
CA THR A 197 -11.70 -9.15 -11.29
C THR A 197 -11.10 -7.74 -11.32
N PHE A 198 -10.01 -7.60 -12.08
CA PHE A 198 -9.24 -6.36 -12.20
C PHE A 198 -8.48 -6.31 -13.52
N ALA A 199 -8.16 -5.09 -13.97
CA ALA A 199 -7.21 -4.86 -15.06
C ALA A 199 -5.77 -4.91 -14.51
N VAL A 200 -4.91 -5.69 -15.15
CA VAL A 200 -3.46 -5.72 -14.91
C VAL A 200 -2.82 -4.66 -15.78
N VAL A 201 -2.13 -3.73 -15.15
CA VAL A 201 -1.48 -2.57 -15.80
C VAL A 201 -0.02 -2.44 -15.37
N PRO A 202 0.89 -1.96 -16.25
CA PRO A 202 2.28 -1.72 -15.88
C PRO A 202 2.41 -0.65 -14.79
N LYS A 203 3.14 -0.95 -13.70
CA LYS A 203 3.31 -0.04 -12.54
C LYS A 203 4.03 1.27 -12.87
N ASN A 204 4.79 1.29 -13.96
CA ASN A 204 5.58 2.43 -14.43
C ASN A 204 4.88 3.23 -15.54
N ARG A 205 3.64 2.87 -15.92
CA ARG A 205 2.88 3.58 -16.95
C ARG A 205 1.53 4.05 -16.40
N PRO A 206 1.26 5.36 -16.39
CA PRO A 206 -0.06 5.86 -16.03
C PRO A 206 -1.06 5.63 -17.18
N LEU A 207 -2.35 5.57 -16.84
CA LEU A 207 -3.40 5.95 -17.80
C LEU A 207 -3.63 7.45 -17.73
N LEU A 208 -4.15 8.04 -18.81
CA LEU A 208 -4.32 9.48 -18.92
C LEU A 208 -5.75 9.84 -19.30
N PHE A 209 -6.28 10.91 -18.70
CA PHE A 209 -7.46 11.62 -19.16
C PHE A 209 -7.01 12.96 -19.74
N HIS A 210 -7.30 13.20 -21.01
CA HIS A 210 -6.77 14.33 -21.76
C HIS A 210 -7.89 15.17 -22.36
N TRP A 211 -7.85 16.48 -22.11
CA TRP A 211 -8.74 17.47 -22.70
C TRP A 211 -7.94 18.40 -23.62
N PRO A 212 -7.98 18.21 -24.95
CA PRO A 212 -7.08 18.87 -25.90
C PRO A 212 -7.23 20.40 -25.98
N GLY A 213 -8.34 20.97 -25.47
CA GLY A 213 -8.61 22.41 -25.49
C GLY A 213 -9.10 22.98 -24.17
N LEU A 214 -8.92 22.26 -23.05
CA LEU A 214 -9.31 22.77 -21.74
C LEU A 214 -8.12 23.47 -21.07
N GLU A 215 -8.31 24.75 -20.77
CA GLU A 215 -7.38 25.54 -19.96
C GLU A 215 -8.05 25.88 -18.62
N LEU A 216 -7.38 25.52 -17.53
CA LEU A 216 -7.83 25.87 -16.18
C LEU A 216 -7.17 27.17 -15.75
N ASP A 217 -7.91 28.02 -15.05
CA ASP A 217 -7.30 29.15 -14.35
C ASP A 217 -6.38 28.66 -13.21
N PRO A 218 -5.43 29.50 -12.75
CA PRO A 218 -4.46 29.10 -11.73
C PRO A 218 -5.08 28.59 -10.42
N HIS A 219 -6.26 29.09 -10.04
CA HIS A 219 -6.93 28.64 -8.81
C HIS A 219 -7.53 27.24 -8.99
N LYS A 220 -8.22 27.00 -10.11
CA LYS A 220 -8.75 25.67 -10.45
C LYS A 220 -7.63 24.64 -10.62
N GLU A 221 -6.49 25.03 -11.17
CA GLU A 221 -5.34 24.14 -11.31
C GLU A 221 -4.76 23.74 -9.93
N GLN A 222 -4.65 24.70 -9.00
CA GLN A 222 -4.21 24.43 -7.63
C GLN A 222 -5.19 23.50 -6.89
N ASP A 223 -6.49 23.74 -7.03
CA ASP A 223 -7.52 22.88 -6.44
C ASP A 223 -7.43 21.46 -6.99
N LEU A 224 -7.31 21.31 -8.31
CA LEU A 224 -7.16 20.01 -8.95
C LEU A 224 -5.91 19.28 -8.44
N LYS A 225 -4.76 19.96 -8.34
CA LYS A 225 -3.52 19.38 -7.80
C LYS A 225 -3.69 18.93 -6.35
N LEU A 226 -4.37 19.73 -5.52
CA LEU A 226 -4.67 19.38 -4.14
C LEU A 226 -5.57 18.13 -4.07
N LEU A 227 -6.65 18.07 -4.85
CA LEU A 227 -7.54 16.91 -4.91
C LEU A 227 -6.79 15.64 -5.33
N LEU A 228 -6.02 15.72 -6.41
CA LEU A 228 -5.27 14.58 -6.93
C LEU A 228 -4.21 14.08 -5.93
N SER A 229 -3.56 14.98 -5.18
CA SER A 229 -2.61 14.61 -4.12
C SER A 229 -3.25 13.84 -2.95
N ARG A 230 -4.57 14.00 -2.75
CA ARG A 230 -5.35 13.29 -1.71
C ARG A 230 -5.88 11.95 -2.19
N MET A 231 -5.84 11.68 -3.50
CA MET A 231 -6.36 10.45 -4.08
C MET A 231 -5.39 9.29 -3.89
N THR A 232 -5.68 8.44 -2.91
CA THR A 232 -4.86 7.26 -2.56
C THR A 232 -5.23 6.01 -3.34
N TYR A 233 -6.45 5.94 -3.88
CA TYR A 233 -6.93 4.87 -4.74
C TYR A 233 -7.90 5.40 -5.79
N PHE A 234 -8.03 4.69 -6.91
CA PHE A 234 -8.99 5.02 -7.97
C PHE A 234 -9.88 3.81 -8.28
N GLY A 235 -11.17 3.91 -7.98
CA GLY A 235 -12.11 2.80 -8.02
C GLY A 235 -12.28 2.15 -6.65
N ARG A 236 -11.97 0.85 -6.51
CA ARG A 236 -11.96 0.21 -5.18
C ARG A 236 -10.64 0.45 -4.43
N ALA A 237 -10.67 0.29 -3.11
CA ALA A 237 -9.55 0.52 -2.19
C ALA A 237 -8.30 -0.34 -2.48
N GLU A 238 -8.41 -1.42 -3.25
CA GLU A 238 -7.28 -2.25 -3.69
C GLU A 238 -6.50 -1.63 -4.88
N SER A 239 -7.06 -0.61 -5.53
CA SER A 239 -6.50 0.06 -6.72
C SER A 239 -5.65 1.26 -6.32
N TRP A 240 -4.60 1.02 -5.53
CA TRP A 240 -3.74 2.10 -5.03
C TRP A 240 -3.14 2.89 -6.18
N CYS A 241 -3.24 4.22 -6.11
CA CYS A 241 -2.80 5.07 -7.19
C CYS A 241 -2.01 6.28 -6.69
N GLN A 242 -1.21 6.82 -7.60
CA GLN A 242 -0.72 8.20 -7.56
C GLN A 242 -1.33 8.92 -8.76
N ALA A 243 -1.82 10.14 -8.56
CA ALA A 243 -2.41 10.93 -9.63
C ALA A 243 -1.91 12.36 -9.63
N GLU A 244 -1.75 12.90 -10.84
CA GLU A 244 -1.13 14.20 -11.08
C GLU A 244 -1.80 14.89 -12.27
N ALA A 245 -1.89 16.22 -12.22
CA ALA A 245 -2.33 17.04 -13.35
C ALA A 245 -1.13 17.76 -13.97
N GLN A 246 -1.01 17.69 -15.29
CA GLN A 246 0.04 18.33 -16.07
C GLN A 246 -0.54 18.98 -17.33
N ALA A 247 0.04 20.10 -17.74
CA ALA A 247 -0.18 20.66 -19.06
C ALA A 247 0.76 19.95 -20.05
N HIS A 248 0.20 19.25 -21.04
CA HIS A 248 0.98 18.60 -22.09
C HIS A 248 0.69 19.22 -23.45
N GLU A 249 1.64 19.14 -24.38
CA GLU A 249 1.37 19.28 -25.80
C GLU A 249 0.88 17.95 -26.38
N SER A 250 -0.20 17.98 -27.17
CA SER A 250 -0.84 16.78 -27.72
C SER A 250 0.10 15.87 -28.52
N SER A 251 1.20 16.40 -29.05
CA SER A 251 2.23 15.69 -29.83
C SER A 251 3.14 14.76 -29.00
N GLU A 252 3.13 14.84 -27.67
CA GLU A 252 3.99 14.02 -26.81
C GLU A 252 3.31 12.75 -26.28
N LEU A 253 1.98 12.76 -26.18
CA LEU A 253 1.17 11.69 -25.59
C LEU A 253 1.21 10.38 -26.40
N GLY A 254 1.47 10.45 -27.71
CA GLY A 254 1.54 9.27 -28.60
C GLY A 254 2.92 8.61 -28.73
N LYS A 255 3.96 9.11 -28.05
CA LYS A 255 5.35 8.59 -28.18
C LYS A 255 5.66 7.38 -27.28
N GLY A 256 4.66 6.84 -26.58
CA GLY A 256 4.79 5.72 -25.65
C GLY A 256 3.88 4.55 -25.99
N GLU A 257 4.09 3.39 -25.33
CA GLU A 257 3.18 2.23 -25.36
C GLU A 257 1.85 2.52 -24.63
N ILE A 258 1.15 3.58 -25.05
CA ILE A 258 -0.19 3.97 -24.60
C ILE A 258 -1.04 4.30 -25.84
N TRP A 259 -2.32 3.92 -25.80
CA TRP A 259 -3.24 4.04 -26.94
C TRP A 259 -4.41 4.94 -26.62
N GLU A 260 -4.74 5.80 -27.57
CA GLU A 260 -5.85 6.74 -27.48
C GLU A 260 -7.19 6.01 -27.60
N CYS A 261 -8.08 6.28 -26.64
CA CYS A 261 -9.48 5.88 -26.66
C CYS A 261 -10.34 7.12 -26.80
N VAL A 262 -11.24 7.09 -27.79
CA VAL A 262 -11.99 8.27 -28.23
C VAL A 262 -13.48 8.05 -27.98
N CYS A 263 -14.14 9.02 -27.34
CA CYS A 263 -15.61 9.08 -27.23
C CYS A 263 -16.19 9.40 -28.62
N ILE A 264 -16.92 8.48 -29.23
CA ILE A 264 -17.38 8.62 -30.62
C ILE A 264 -18.41 9.73 -30.75
N GLU A 265 -19.31 9.85 -29.76
CA GLU A 265 -20.37 10.85 -29.77
C GLU A 265 -19.84 12.28 -29.73
N ASP A 266 -18.71 12.52 -29.05
CA ASP A 266 -18.21 13.88 -28.83
C ASP A 266 -16.96 14.22 -29.66
N HIS A 267 -16.13 13.22 -29.98
CA HIS A 267 -14.84 13.41 -30.68
C HIS A 267 -14.78 12.75 -32.06
N GLY A 268 -15.83 12.04 -32.47
CA GLY A 268 -15.91 11.33 -33.75
C GLY A 268 -15.14 10.01 -33.78
N SER A 269 -15.05 9.41 -34.97
CA SER A 269 -14.39 8.12 -35.16
C SER A 269 -12.86 8.22 -35.06
N PRO A 270 -12.17 7.20 -34.50
CA PRO A 270 -10.70 7.12 -34.50
C PRO A 270 -10.11 7.19 -35.92
N ALA A 271 -8.91 7.73 -36.06
CA ALA A 271 -8.21 7.81 -37.34
C ALA A 271 -7.59 6.44 -37.72
N GLY A 272 -8.10 5.78 -38.77
CA GLY A 272 -7.56 4.49 -39.26
C GLY A 272 -8.48 3.76 -40.24
N LYS A 273 -7.90 3.13 -41.29
CA LYS A 273 -8.63 2.50 -42.41
C LYS A 273 -9.01 1.03 -42.11
N GLN A 274 -10.01 0.80 -41.26
CA GLN A 274 -10.89 -0.39 -41.26
C GLN A 274 -11.85 -0.33 -40.06
N GLU A 275 -13.09 0.10 -40.28
CA GLU A 275 -14.12 0.19 -39.23
C GLU A 275 -14.30 -1.17 -38.50
N TYR A 276 -14.32 -1.12 -37.16
CA TYR A 276 -14.57 -2.23 -36.20
C TYR A 276 -13.51 -3.35 -36.05
N ARG A 277 -12.49 -3.43 -36.92
CA ARG A 277 -11.41 -4.43 -36.75
C ARG A 277 -10.38 -4.00 -35.72
N ASP A 278 -10.07 -2.70 -35.67
CA ASP A 278 -8.92 -2.20 -34.91
C ASP A 278 -9.28 -1.78 -33.48
N TYR A 279 -10.57 -1.65 -33.14
CA TYR A 279 -11.03 -1.23 -31.83
C TYR A 279 -12.25 -2.00 -31.32
N LEU A 280 -12.44 -2.00 -30.00
CA LEU A 280 -13.64 -2.44 -29.29
C LEU A 280 -14.50 -1.23 -28.95
N LEU A 281 -15.83 -1.39 -28.98
CA LEU A 281 -16.77 -0.37 -28.52
C LEU A 281 -17.17 -0.65 -27.08
N GLU A 282 -16.80 0.26 -26.18
CA GLU A 282 -17.01 0.12 -24.76
C GLU A 282 -17.94 1.22 -24.23
N ARG A 283 -19.09 0.83 -23.67
CA ARG A 283 -20.10 1.77 -23.16
C ARG A 283 -19.71 2.30 -21.78
N ARG A 284 -19.61 3.61 -21.60
CA ARG A 284 -19.16 4.26 -20.35
C ARG A 284 -20.12 5.36 -19.90
N LEU A 285 -20.14 5.64 -18.61
CA LEU A 285 -20.92 6.74 -18.03
C LEU A 285 -20.15 8.05 -18.19
N ALA A 286 -20.79 9.03 -18.82
CA ALA A 286 -20.32 10.41 -18.88
C ALA A 286 -21.35 11.34 -18.23
N ALA A 287 -20.97 12.57 -17.90
CA ALA A 287 -21.93 13.58 -17.47
C ALA A 287 -22.90 13.93 -18.62
N LEU A 288 -24.13 14.33 -18.26
CA LEU A 288 -25.05 14.92 -19.22
C LEU A 288 -24.53 16.28 -19.71
N PRO A 289 -24.82 16.65 -20.97
CA PRO A 289 -24.63 18.01 -21.45
C PRO A 289 -25.52 19.00 -20.68
N ASP A 290 -25.08 20.24 -20.62
CA ASP A 290 -25.75 21.32 -19.86
C ASP A 290 -27.18 21.59 -20.30
N ALA A 291 -27.48 21.35 -21.58
CA ALA A 291 -28.83 21.53 -22.12
C ALA A 291 -29.86 20.57 -21.46
N ASP A 292 -29.41 19.38 -21.06
CA ASP A 292 -30.28 18.30 -20.58
C ASP A 292 -30.24 18.17 -19.05
N LEU A 293 -29.12 18.53 -18.42
CA LEU A 293 -28.88 18.34 -17.00
C LEU A 293 -29.96 18.98 -16.11
N PRO A 294 -30.32 20.29 -16.24
CA PRO A 294 -31.34 20.89 -15.39
C PRO A 294 -32.72 20.24 -15.53
N THR A 295 -33.09 19.87 -16.76
CA THR A 295 -34.37 19.24 -17.07
C THR A 295 -34.48 17.87 -16.42
N GLU A 296 -33.45 17.03 -16.54
CA GLU A 296 -33.42 15.70 -15.93
C GLU A 296 -33.43 15.80 -14.40
N VAL A 297 -32.58 16.65 -13.83
CA VAL A 297 -32.41 16.78 -12.38
C VAL A 297 -33.72 17.25 -11.72
N CYS A 298 -34.38 18.27 -12.30
CA CYS A 298 -35.67 18.75 -11.82
C CYS A 298 -36.82 17.74 -11.98
N ALA A 299 -36.67 16.77 -12.88
CA ALA A 299 -37.67 15.73 -13.12
C ALA A 299 -37.49 14.50 -12.22
N LEU A 300 -36.24 14.07 -12.01
CA LEU A 300 -35.91 12.80 -11.35
C LEU A 300 -35.64 12.95 -9.86
N LEU A 301 -34.86 13.94 -9.41
CA LEU A 301 -34.53 14.08 -7.98
C LEU A 301 -35.78 14.20 -7.09
N PRO A 302 -36.83 14.99 -7.42
CA PRO A 302 -38.02 15.06 -6.57
C PRO A 302 -38.86 13.77 -6.50
N ARG A 303 -38.57 12.78 -7.36
CA ARG A 303 -39.29 11.49 -7.43
C ARG A 303 -38.58 10.36 -6.70
N THR A 304 -37.35 10.57 -6.23
CA THR A 304 -36.59 9.54 -5.52
C THR A 304 -37.25 9.22 -4.19
N LYS A 305 -37.20 7.94 -3.78
CA LYS A 305 -37.75 7.54 -2.49
C LYS A 305 -36.83 8.06 -1.38
N ASN A 306 -37.41 8.45 -0.24
CA ASN A 306 -36.61 8.67 0.96
C ASN A 306 -36.08 7.32 1.50
N THR A 307 -35.19 7.38 2.48
CA THR A 307 -34.62 6.20 3.19
C THR A 307 -35.69 5.24 3.73
N ASP A 308 -36.90 5.74 4.03
CA ASP A 308 -38.06 4.97 4.54
C ASP A 308 -39.01 4.47 3.43
N GLY A 309 -38.71 4.69 2.14
CA GLY A 309 -39.49 4.18 1.00
C GLY A 309 -40.79 4.94 0.67
N ASN A 310 -41.09 6.05 1.34
CA ASN A 310 -42.32 6.84 1.19
C ASN A 310 -42.12 8.12 0.35
N THR A 311 -43.12 8.48 -0.46
CA THR A 311 -43.10 9.69 -1.29
C THR A 311 -43.70 10.88 -0.53
N ARG A 312 -42.91 11.90 -0.19
CA ARG A 312 -43.43 13.16 0.39
C ARG A 312 -43.75 14.18 -0.71
N ARG A 313 -45.04 14.32 -1.05
CA ARG A 313 -45.51 15.22 -2.14
C ARG A 313 -45.25 16.71 -1.89
N GLN A 314 -45.26 17.19 -0.64
CA GLN A 314 -45.01 18.60 -0.32
C GLN A 314 -43.52 18.97 -0.44
N ASP A 315 -42.62 18.14 0.10
CA ASP A 315 -41.17 18.32 0.03
C ASP A 315 -40.65 18.31 -1.43
N ALA A 316 -41.26 17.47 -2.29
CA ALA A 316 -40.93 17.40 -3.71
C ALA A 316 -41.18 18.71 -4.47
N LYS A 317 -42.21 19.48 -4.11
CA LYS A 317 -42.52 20.76 -4.77
C LYS A 317 -41.52 21.85 -4.39
N LEU A 318 -41.15 21.90 -3.11
CA LEU A 318 -40.14 22.84 -2.60
C LEU A 318 -38.77 22.53 -3.20
N LEU A 319 -38.35 21.25 -3.19
CA LEU A 319 -37.11 20.81 -3.79
C LEU A 319 -37.04 21.15 -5.28
N LYS A 320 -38.12 20.93 -6.04
CA LYS A 320 -38.17 21.31 -7.45
C LYS A 320 -37.95 22.80 -7.69
N SER A 321 -38.50 23.65 -6.81
CA SER A 321 -38.27 25.10 -6.87
C SER A 321 -36.81 25.45 -6.62
N THR A 322 -36.18 24.82 -5.62
CA THR A 322 -34.75 25.02 -5.32
C THR A 322 -33.87 24.59 -6.50
N LEU A 323 -34.09 23.39 -7.04
CA LEU A 323 -33.31 22.87 -8.18
C LEU A 323 -33.44 23.74 -9.43
N SER A 324 -34.61 24.35 -9.66
CA SER A 324 -34.82 25.24 -10.81
C SER A 324 -34.07 26.57 -10.69
N ALA A 325 -33.65 26.95 -9.49
CA ALA A 325 -32.91 28.18 -9.22
C ALA A 325 -31.38 27.96 -9.14
N GLU A 326 -30.93 26.70 -9.09
CA GLU A 326 -29.51 26.36 -8.97
C GLU A 326 -28.81 26.33 -10.34
N PRO A 327 -27.53 26.76 -10.40
CA PRO A 327 -26.77 26.74 -11.64
C PRO A 327 -26.31 25.31 -12.00
N PRO A 328 -26.00 25.02 -13.27
CA PRO A 328 -25.62 23.67 -13.73
C PRO A 328 -24.47 23.03 -12.95
N GLN A 329 -23.49 23.82 -12.50
CA GLN A 329 -22.35 23.38 -11.70
C GLN A 329 -22.80 22.76 -10.37
N THR A 330 -23.74 23.42 -9.69
CA THR A 330 -24.33 22.94 -8.43
C THR A 330 -25.19 21.71 -8.66
N LEU A 331 -25.96 21.67 -9.75
CA LEU A 331 -26.77 20.49 -10.10
C LEU A 331 -25.91 19.26 -10.40
N LEU A 332 -24.81 19.43 -11.14
CA LEU A 332 -23.84 18.37 -11.39
C LEU A 332 -23.22 17.85 -10.08
N LEU A 333 -22.83 18.77 -9.19
CA LEU A 333 -22.29 18.41 -7.88
C LEU A 333 -23.32 17.59 -7.06
N ARG A 334 -24.60 17.98 -7.05
CA ARG A 334 -25.68 17.19 -6.40
C ARG A 334 -25.73 15.76 -6.94
N CYS A 335 -25.65 15.59 -8.26
CA CYS A 335 -25.64 14.27 -8.89
C CYS A 335 -24.41 13.44 -8.50
N LEU A 336 -23.22 14.05 -8.43
CA LEU A 336 -21.98 13.35 -8.07
C LEU A 336 -21.92 12.92 -6.59
N LEU A 337 -22.55 13.70 -5.72
CA LEU A 337 -22.66 13.44 -4.27
C LEU A 337 -23.64 12.32 -3.93
N ARG A 338 -24.58 12.04 -4.82
CA ARG A 338 -25.60 11.03 -4.61
C ARG A 338 -25.02 9.62 -4.66
N GLU A 339 -25.48 8.77 -3.75
CA GLU A 339 -25.02 7.38 -3.68
C GLU A 339 -25.58 6.55 -4.85
N SER A 340 -24.67 5.91 -5.59
CA SER A 340 -25.02 4.93 -6.62
C SER A 340 -25.96 3.81 -6.14
N GLY A 341 -25.85 3.40 -4.88
CA GLY A 341 -26.74 2.39 -4.29
C GLY A 341 -28.19 2.86 -4.20
N GLN A 342 -28.42 4.16 -3.98
CA GLN A 342 -29.76 4.74 -3.95
C GLN A 342 -30.38 4.79 -5.34
N ASP A 343 -29.62 5.18 -6.36
CA ASP A 343 -30.07 5.16 -7.76
C ASP A 343 -30.46 3.75 -8.23
N ILE A 344 -29.71 2.71 -7.81
CA ILE A 344 -30.07 1.31 -8.07
C ILE A 344 -31.37 0.92 -7.35
N LYS A 345 -31.55 1.30 -6.08
CA LYS A 345 -32.78 1.05 -5.32
C LYS A 345 -34.01 1.76 -5.89
N ASP A 346 -33.80 2.96 -6.44
CA ASP A 346 -34.83 3.73 -7.14
C ASP A 346 -35.14 3.17 -8.54
N GLY A 347 -34.45 2.11 -8.97
CA GLY A 347 -34.71 1.41 -10.24
C GLY A 347 -34.22 2.17 -11.46
N LEU A 348 -33.26 3.08 -11.30
CA LEU A 348 -32.73 3.88 -12.40
C LEU A 348 -31.76 3.05 -13.26
N GLU A 349 -31.85 3.21 -14.58
CA GLU A 349 -30.97 2.52 -15.54
C GLU A 349 -29.52 3.02 -15.50
N ARG A 350 -29.33 4.24 -15.00
CA ARG A 350 -28.05 4.94 -14.82
C ARG A 350 -28.18 5.97 -13.69
N PRO A 351 -27.07 6.45 -13.11
CA PRO A 351 -27.14 7.55 -12.15
C PRO A 351 -27.78 8.81 -12.75
N ILE A 352 -28.48 9.58 -11.93
CA ILE A 352 -29.04 10.88 -12.34
C ILE A 352 -27.89 11.80 -12.77
N GLY A 353 -28.06 12.56 -13.85
CA GLY A 353 -27.03 13.49 -14.32
C GLY A 353 -25.99 12.85 -15.26
N THR A 354 -26.18 11.59 -15.65
CA THR A 354 -25.25 10.85 -16.52
C THR A 354 -25.85 10.51 -17.88
N ARG A 355 -25.03 10.13 -18.86
CA ARG A 355 -25.48 9.47 -20.10
C ARG A 355 -24.54 8.34 -20.45
N TRP A 356 -25.03 7.43 -21.29
CA TRP A 356 -24.19 6.41 -21.92
C TRP A 356 -23.47 7.00 -23.14
N VAL A 357 -22.16 6.80 -23.20
CA VAL A 357 -21.30 7.13 -24.34
C VAL A 357 -20.47 5.92 -24.76
N HIS A 358 -20.00 5.89 -26.00
CA HIS A 358 -19.19 4.80 -26.53
C HIS A 358 -17.75 5.26 -26.73
N TYR A 359 -16.83 4.60 -26.04
CA TYR A 359 -15.41 4.74 -26.30
C TYR A 359 -14.95 3.68 -27.28
N ALA A 360 -14.28 4.11 -28.36
CA ALA A 360 -13.48 3.24 -29.20
C ALA A 360 -12.15 2.93 -28.49
N VAL A 361 -11.91 1.66 -28.18
CA VAL A 361 -10.74 1.18 -27.45
C VAL A 361 -9.87 0.35 -28.38
N PRO A 362 -8.65 0.81 -28.73
CA PRO A 362 -7.77 0.06 -29.63
C PRO A 362 -7.48 -1.35 -29.12
N ARG A 363 -7.56 -2.36 -29.99
CA ARG A 363 -7.33 -3.77 -29.60
C ARG A 363 -5.90 -4.02 -29.16
N GLU A 364 -4.97 -3.21 -29.65
CA GLU A 364 -3.55 -3.20 -29.29
C GLU A 364 -3.32 -3.04 -27.78
N VAL A 365 -4.23 -2.35 -27.08
CA VAL A 365 -4.24 -2.27 -25.61
C VAL A 365 -4.21 -3.66 -25.00
N PHE A 366 -4.89 -4.64 -25.60
CA PHE A 366 -5.00 -6.01 -25.09
C PHE A 366 -3.98 -6.98 -25.69
N HIS A 367 -3.11 -6.52 -26.59
CA HIS A 367 -2.03 -7.32 -27.17
C HIS A 367 -0.82 -7.37 -26.22
N VAL A 368 -1.02 -7.99 -25.07
CA VAL A 368 0.06 -8.31 -24.13
C VAL A 368 0.75 -9.60 -24.58
N PRO A 369 2.10 -9.65 -24.65
CA PRO A 369 2.80 -10.89 -24.96
C PRO A 369 2.35 -11.98 -23.99
N LYS A 370 1.75 -13.05 -24.51
CA LYS A 370 1.50 -14.24 -23.70
C LYS A 370 2.87 -14.73 -23.20
N PRO A 371 3.05 -15.05 -21.91
CA PRO A 371 4.24 -15.72 -21.46
C PRO A 371 4.37 -16.99 -22.29
N GLN A 372 5.30 -17.00 -23.25
CA GLN A 372 5.63 -18.25 -23.91
C GLN A 372 6.28 -19.11 -22.83
N PRO A 373 5.82 -20.36 -22.63
CA PRO A 373 6.60 -21.29 -21.83
C PRO A 373 8.00 -21.27 -22.42
N ARG A 374 8.98 -20.80 -21.65
CA ARG A 374 10.37 -20.82 -22.09
C ARG A 374 10.62 -22.26 -22.56
N PRO A 375 11.12 -22.48 -23.79
CA PRO A 375 11.60 -23.80 -24.15
C PRO A 375 12.54 -24.24 -23.02
N PRO A 376 12.43 -25.48 -22.51
CA PRO A 376 13.32 -25.96 -21.47
C PRO A 376 14.74 -25.60 -21.91
N GLN A 377 15.39 -24.71 -21.16
CA GLN A 377 16.76 -24.32 -21.43
C GLN A 377 17.55 -25.62 -21.59
N ALA A 378 18.29 -25.73 -22.69
CA ALA A 378 19.16 -26.89 -22.93
C ALA A 378 19.88 -27.22 -21.64
N ARG A 379 19.87 -28.50 -21.24
CA ARG A 379 20.45 -28.98 -19.98
C ARG A 379 21.77 -28.25 -19.75
N ALA A 380 21.82 -27.39 -18.73
CA ALA A 380 23.10 -26.87 -18.28
C ALA A 380 23.86 -28.07 -17.73
N GLU A 381 24.89 -28.53 -18.45
CA GLU A 381 25.72 -29.68 -18.07
C GLU A 381 26.46 -29.46 -16.74
N ASN A 382 26.40 -28.25 -16.17
CA ASN A 382 26.94 -27.92 -14.86
C ASN A 382 26.12 -26.78 -14.20
N VAL A 383 25.19 -27.15 -13.32
CA VAL A 383 24.41 -26.18 -12.52
C VAL A 383 25.28 -25.73 -11.34
N GLN A 384 25.56 -24.43 -11.27
CA GLN A 384 26.32 -23.82 -10.16
C GLN A 384 25.49 -22.82 -9.37
N LEU A 385 24.44 -22.28 -9.99
CA LEU A 385 23.63 -21.21 -9.45
C LEU A 385 22.16 -21.52 -9.66
N VAL A 386 21.37 -21.39 -8.58
CA VAL A 386 19.91 -21.37 -8.63
C VAL A 386 19.43 -20.13 -7.90
N ARG A 387 18.60 -19.31 -8.56
CA ARG A 387 17.97 -18.12 -7.98
C ARG A 387 16.46 -18.33 -7.89
N TYR A 388 15.89 -17.93 -6.77
CA TYR A 388 14.48 -18.05 -6.47
C TYR A 388 13.87 -16.68 -6.16
N THR A 389 12.64 -16.46 -6.61
CA THR A 389 11.74 -15.43 -6.07
C THR A 389 10.91 -16.03 -4.94
N LEU A 390 10.65 -15.25 -3.90
CA LEU A 390 9.85 -15.63 -2.75
C LEU A 390 8.48 -14.96 -2.77
N ASN A 391 7.47 -15.69 -2.30
CA ASN A 391 6.15 -15.14 -2.00
C ASN A 391 5.57 -15.89 -0.79
N THR A 392 4.51 -15.40 -0.17
CA THR A 392 3.81 -16.12 0.90
C THR A 392 2.59 -16.85 0.37
N ALA A 393 2.29 -18.03 0.92
CA ALA A 393 1.09 -18.82 0.63
C ALA A 393 -0.17 -18.25 1.34
N SER A 394 -0.29 -16.92 1.44
CA SER A 394 -1.43 -16.21 1.99
C SER A 394 -1.68 -14.92 1.20
N VAL A 395 -2.95 -14.66 0.90
CA VAL A 395 -3.39 -13.45 0.17
C VAL A 395 -3.74 -12.31 1.13
N HIS A 396 -4.15 -12.62 2.36
CA HIS A 396 -4.70 -11.64 3.31
C HIS A 396 -3.64 -10.85 4.08
N ARG A 397 -2.39 -11.34 4.12
CA ARG A 397 -1.30 -10.69 4.87
C ARG A 397 0.07 -11.14 4.34
N ALA A 398 0.31 -10.92 3.06
CA ALA A 398 1.57 -11.28 2.43
C ALA A 398 2.70 -10.43 3.03
N VAL A 399 3.49 -11.04 3.91
CA VAL A 399 4.65 -10.41 4.53
C VAL A 399 5.82 -11.36 4.39
N LEU A 400 6.77 -10.96 3.55
CA LEU A 400 8.01 -11.70 3.37
C LEU A 400 8.84 -11.71 4.68
N PRO A 401 9.77 -12.65 4.85
CA PRO A 401 10.58 -12.70 6.06
C PRO A 401 11.44 -11.43 6.17
N PRO A 402 11.57 -10.80 7.34
CA PRO A 402 12.46 -9.65 7.49
C PRO A 402 13.92 -10.06 7.25
N VAL A 403 14.75 -9.14 6.75
CA VAL A 403 16.19 -9.40 6.49
C VAL A 403 16.93 -9.88 7.74
N THR A 404 16.47 -9.52 8.94
CA THR A 404 17.01 -10.01 10.21
C THR A 404 16.92 -11.54 10.37
N ASP A 405 16.02 -12.20 9.64
CA ASP A 405 15.83 -13.66 9.66
C ASP A 405 16.76 -14.40 8.67
N THR A 406 17.69 -13.70 8.01
CA THR A 406 18.65 -14.26 7.04
C THR A 406 19.19 -15.64 7.45
N LEU A 407 19.79 -15.75 8.64
CA LEU A 407 20.38 -17.00 9.11
C LEU A 407 19.35 -18.13 9.32
N LEU A 408 18.14 -17.77 9.76
CA LEU A 408 17.06 -18.73 10.00
C LEU A 408 16.52 -19.25 8.66
N LEU A 409 16.28 -18.36 7.70
CA LEU A 409 15.75 -18.72 6.39
C LEU A 409 16.76 -19.56 5.61
N ALA A 410 18.03 -19.15 5.58
CA ALA A 410 19.11 -19.88 4.92
C ALA A 410 19.26 -21.30 5.48
N GLY A 411 19.21 -21.44 6.82
CA GLY A 411 19.24 -22.75 7.48
C GLY A 411 18.07 -23.66 7.06
N ARG A 412 16.85 -23.11 6.94
CA ARG A 412 15.68 -23.88 6.50
C ARG A 412 15.73 -24.28 5.04
N PHE A 413 16.17 -23.38 4.17
CA PHE A 413 16.35 -23.69 2.76
C PHE A 413 17.29 -24.89 2.60
N ARG A 414 18.46 -24.84 3.26
CA ARG A 414 19.41 -25.95 3.28
C ARG A 414 18.78 -27.24 3.81
N ASP A 415 18.11 -27.18 4.95
CA ASP A 415 17.51 -28.37 5.58
C ASP A 415 16.41 -28.98 4.69
N ALA A 416 15.61 -28.15 4.00
CA ALA A 416 14.60 -28.61 3.05
C ALA A 416 15.21 -29.26 1.80
N ILE A 417 16.27 -28.67 1.23
CA ILE A 417 16.99 -29.27 0.10
C ILE A 417 17.65 -30.58 0.51
N MET A 418 18.32 -30.65 1.66
CA MET A 418 18.89 -31.90 2.17
C MET A 418 17.83 -33.00 2.32
N ALA A 419 16.64 -32.66 2.82
CA ALA A 419 15.54 -33.61 2.93
C ALA A 419 15.04 -34.10 1.56
N LEU A 420 15.00 -33.22 0.54
CA LEU A 420 14.63 -33.57 -0.82
C LEU A 420 15.69 -34.41 -1.55
N CYS A 421 16.98 -34.22 -1.24
CA CYS A 421 18.07 -35.04 -1.79
C CYS A 421 18.03 -36.48 -1.25
N GLY A 422 17.59 -36.69 -0.01
CA GLY A 422 17.68 -37.97 0.70
C GLY A 422 19.12 -38.30 1.12
N GLN A 423 20.04 -38.38 0.15
CA GLN A 423 21.49 -38.50 0.35
C GLN A 423 22.19 -37.28 -0.26
N PRO A 424 22.35 -36.18 0.50
CA PRO A 424 22.95 -34.95 0.00
C PRO A 424 24.46 -35.11 -0.21
N GLY A 425 24.95 -34.66 -1.36
CA GLY A 425 26.37 -34.64 -1.68
C GLY A 425 27.12 -33.51 -0.96
N PRO A 426 28.46 -33.43 -1.15
CA PRO A 426 29.31 -32.43 -0.50
C PRO A 426 28.91 -30.98 -0.84
N ALA A 427 28.37 -30.75 -2.04
CA ALA A 427 27.94 -29.42 -2.48
C ALA A 427 26.81 -28.88 -1.60
N VAL A 428 25.79 -29.68 -1.28
CA VAL A 428 24.68 -29.24 -0.40
C VAL A 428 25.01 -29.43 1.08
N SER A 429 25.70 -30.50 1.45
CA SER A 429 25.96 -30.86 2.84
C SER A 429 27.08 -30.01 3.46
N GLY A 430 28.06 -29.56 2.68
CA GLY A 430 29.29 -28.93 3.17
C GLY A 430 30.19 -29.88 3.97
N HIS A 431 29.97 -31.20 3.87
CA HIS A 431 30.77 -32.24 4.50
C HIS A 431 31.28 -33.23 3.46
N GLU A 432 32.49 -33.73 3.66
CA GLU A 432 33.07 -34.82 2.90
C GLU A 432 32.33 -36.14 3.19
N LEU A 433 32.63 -37.18 2.41
CA LEU A 433 32.02 -38.51 2.56
C LEU A 433 32.28 -39.15 3.93
N ASP A 434 33.37 -38.77 4.60
CA ASP A 434 33.72 -39.21 5.96
C ASP A 434 33.02 -38.40 7.06
N GLY A 435 32.19 -37.42 6.70
CA GLY A 435 31.47 -36.54 7.61
C GLY A 435 32.31 -35.38 8.16
N SER A 436 33.56 -35.22 7.73
CA SER A 436 34.38 -34.06 8.09
C SER A 436 33.91 -32.79 7.34
N PRO A 437 34.07 -31.58 7.91
CA PRO A 437 33.72 -30.36 7.20
C PRO A 437 34.62 -30.15 5.97
N GLY A 438 34.00 -29.85 4.82
CA GLY A 438 34.73 -29.54 3.60
C GLY A 438 35.56 -28.26 3.76
N ARG A 439 36.82 -28.27 3.30
CA ARG A 439 37.82 -27.23 3.61
C ARG A 439 38.07 -26.23 2.48
N ASP A 440 37.48 -26.42 1.31
CA ASP A 440 37.83 -25.70 0.08
C ASP A 440 36.77 -24.70 -0.40
N HIS A 441 35.75 -24.38 0.43
CA HIS A 441 34.65 -23.46 0.11
C HIS A 441 33.92 -23.76 -1.21
N ARG A 442 34.01 -24.99 -1.74
CA ARG A 442 33.35 -25.38 -2.99
C ARG A 442 31.88 -25.74 -2.83
N HIS A 443 31.41 -25.81 -1.59
CA HIS A 443 30.03 -26.13 -1.23
C HIS A 443 29.11 -24.90 -1.31
N ALA A 444 27.82 -25.15 -1.14
CA ALA A 444 26.76 -24.18 -1.38
C ALA A 444 26.75 -23.05 -0.35
N PHE A 445 26.70 -21.84 -0.89
CA PHE A 445 26.28 -20.63 -0.24
C PHE A 445 24.77 -20.47 -0.37
N TRP A 446 24.12 -20.18 0.76
CA TRP A 446 22.69 -20.06 0.95
C TRP A 446 22.39 -18.59 1.28
N TRP A 447 22.12 -17.78 0.28
CA TRP A 447 22.03 -16.33 0.40
C TRP A 447 20.59 -15.84 0.22
N PRO A 448 19.90 -15.52 1.33
CA PRO A 448 18.74 -14.64 1.30
C PRO A 448 19.13 -13.24 0.84
N ILE A 449 18.34 -12.64 -0.03
CA ILE A 449 18.60 -11.32 -0.62
C ILE A 449 17.33 -10.48 -0.51
N ASP A 450 17.53 -9.20 -0.23
CA ASP A 450 16.56 -8.12 -0.31
C ASP A 450 17.02 -7.23 -1.48
N GLU A 451 16.39 -7.41 -2.65
CA GLU A 451 16.79 -6.72 -3.90
C GLU A 451 16.13 -5.35 -4.05
N ASP A 452 14.91 -5.16 -3.55
CA ASP A 452 14.22 -3.87 -3.59
C ASP A 452 14.55 -2.95 -2.38
N ASN A 453 15.35 -3.46 -1.44
CA ASN A 453 15.85 -2.77 -0.26
C ASN A 453 14.71 -2.31 0.66
N ASP A 454 13.58 -3.02 0.68
CA ASP A 454 12.44 -2.75 1.54
C ASP A 454 12.66 -3.27 2.97
N GLY A 455 13.70 -4.10 3.20
CA GLY A 455 14.09 -4.72 4.46
C GLY A 455 13.46 -6.10 4.70
N PHE A 456 12.81 -6.67 3.69
CA PHE A 456 12.28 -8.02 3.65
C PHE A 456 12.98 -8.84 2.55
N ILE A 457 13.07 -10.14 2.76
CA ILE A 457 13.76 -11.06 1.87
C ILE A 457 12.79 -11.47 0.76
N ASP A 458 13.04 -10.99 -0.46
CA ASP A 458 12.25 -11.23 -1.66
C ASP A 458 12.88 -12.27 -2.59
N HIS A 459 14.19 -12.48 -2.47
CA HIS A 459 14.94 -13.42 -3.29
C HIS A 459 15.81 -14.35 -2.45
N PHE A 460 16.11 -15.50 -3.04
CA PHE A 460 17.03 -16.46 -2.45
C PHE A 460 17.96 -17.01 -3.52
N MET A 461 19.24 -17.11 -3.19
CA MET A 461 20.26 -17.59 -4.10
C MET A 461 21.02 -18.77 -3.48
N VAL A 462 21.15 -19.85 -4.25
CA VAL A 462 21.97 -21.02 -3.91
C VAL A 462 23.10 -21.09 -4.90
N PHE A 463 24.34 -20.87 -4.43
CA PHE A 463 25.52 -20.83 -5.27
C PHE A 463 26.59 -21.80 -4.76
N ALA A 464 27.06 -22.73 -5.58
CA ALA A 464 28.17 -23.62 -5.24
C ALA A 464 29.29 -23.49 -6.29
N PRO A 465 30.51 -23.03 -5.92
CA PRO A 465 31.63 -22.99 -6.85
C PRO A 465 31.95 -24.35 -7.48
N GLY A 466 31.78 -25.44 -6.71
CA GLY A 466 31.98 -26.80 -7.17
C GLY A 466 30.89 -27.36 -8.10
N GLY A 467 29.76 -26.66 -8.24
CA GLY A 467 28.58 -27.15 -8.96
C GLY A 467 27.74 -28.14 -8.14
N PHE A 468 26.57 -28.48 -8.67
CA PHE A 468 25.62 -29.43 -8.09
C PHE A 468 25.55 -30.69 -8.95
N SER A 469 25.43 -31.85 -8.30
CA SER A 469 25.09 -33.11 -8.99
C SER A 469 23.68 -33.07 -9.58
N ASP A 470 23.34 -34.03 -10.45
CA ASP A 470 21.98 -34.17 -11.01
C ASP A 470 20.91 -34.43 -9.93
N GLY A 471 21.27 -35.13 -8.85
CA GLY A 471 20.39 -35.36 -7.71
C GLY A 471 20.09 -34.06 -6.97
N GLU A 472 21.12 -33.27 -6.68
CA GLU A 472 21.01 -32.00 -5.98
C GLU A 472 20.30 -30.93 -6.82
N SER A 473 20.61 -30.85 -8.12
CA SER A 473 19.94 -29.95 -9.06
C SER A 473 18.44 -30.27 -9.15
N ARG A 474 18.06 -31.55 -9.20
CA ARG A 474 16.65 -31.95 -9.13
C ARG A 474 16.00 -31.58 -7.80
N ALA A 475 16.69 -31.72 -6.67
CA ALA A 475 16.16 -31.32 -5.36
C ALA A 475 15.92 -29.80 -5.29
N LEU A 476 16.87 -29.00 -5.80
CA LEU A 476 16.75 -27.56 -5.93
C LEU A 476 15.54 -27.15 -6.80
N ARG A 477 15.33 -27.80 -7.94
CA ARG A 477 14.16 -27.57 -8.81
C ARG A 477 12.83 -27.93 -8.14
N ARG A 478 12.80 -29.02 -7.36
CA ARG A 478 11.58 -29.55 -6.74
C ARG A 478 11.11 -28.75 -5.53
N LEU A 479 11.96 -27.87 -4.97
CA LEU A 479 11.57 -27.03 -3.85
C LEU A 479 10.61 -25.94 -4.32
N THR A 480 9.31 -26.12 -4.07
CA THR A 480 8.26 -25.16 -4.41
C THR A 480 7.67 -24.44 -3.19
N ARG A 481 7.89 -25.00 -2.00
CA ARG A 481 7.28 -24.51 -0.75
C ARG A 481 8.22 -24.73 0.44
N LEU A 482 8.34 -23.72 1.29
CA LEU A 482 9.13 -23.76 2.51
C LEU A 482 8.28 -23.38 3.73
N ARG A 483 8.19 -24.28 4.71
CA ARG A 483 7.44 -24.01 5.94
C ARG A 483 8.13 -22.96 6.82
N GLN A 484 7.35 -22.02 7.35
CA GLN A 484 7.82 -21.03 8.33
C GLN A 484 7.47 -21.46 9.78
N ARG A 485 7.99 -20.78 10.83
CA ARG A 485 7.60 -21.02 12.24
C ARG A 485 6.84 -19.79 12.75
N GLY A 486 6.21 -19.93 13.92
CA GLY A 486 5.57 -18.81 14.62
C GLY A 486 4.27 -18.37 13.96
N GLY A 487 3.53 -19.32 13.37
CA GLY A 487 2.24 -19.04 12.70
C GLY A 487 2.34 -18.25 11.40
N ARG A 488 3.56 -17.96 10.90
CA ARG A 488 3.74 -17.31 9.60
C ARG A 488 3.28 -18.23 8.47
N PRO A 489 2.66 -17.70 7.41
CA PRO A 489 2.33 -18.47 6.21
C PRO A 489 3.55 -19.20 5.66
N ASP A 490 3.35 -20.28 4.92
CA ASP A 490 4.46 -20.92 4.21
C ASP A 490 4.99 -19.99 3.11
N LEU A 491 6.28 -20.07 2.79
CA LEU A 491 6.83 -19.42 1.62
C LEU A 491 6.60 -20.29 0.40
N LEU A 492 6.09 -19.67 -0.66
CA LEU A 492 6.15 -20.18 -2.01
C LEU A 492 7.50 -19.76 -2.60
N VAL A 493 8.20 -20.73 -3.18
CA VAL A 493 9.56 -20.55 -3.69
C VAL A 493 9.52 -20.92 -5.16
N THR A 494 9.90 -20.00 -6.03
CA THR A 494 9.86 -20.22 -7.49
C THR A 494 11.24 -20.03 -8.09
N PRO A 495 11.85 -21.08 -8.68
CA PRO A 495 13.12 -20.93 -9.36
C PRO A 495 12.92 -20.07 -10.61
N VAL A 496 13.70 -18.99 -10.71
CA VAL A 496 13.66 -18.03 -11.83
C VAL A 496 14.91 -18.05 -12.68
N PHE A 497 15.99 -18.63 -12.15
CA PHE A 497 17.21 -18.93 -12.89
C PHE A 497 17.83 -20.22 -12.37
N GLU A 498 18.36 -21.03 -13.28
CA GLU A 498 19.17 -22.18 -12.98
C GLU A 498 20.22 -22.38 -14.07
N GLY A 499 21.48 -22.53 -13.69
CA GLY A 499 22.52 -22.87 -14.65
C GLY A 499 23.93 -22.56 -14.16
N ASN A 500 24.83 -22.42 -15.12
CA ASN A 500 26.20 -21.99 -14.85
C ASN A 500 26.23 -20.50 -14.49
N VAL A 501 27.16 -20.10 -13.63
CA VAL A 501 27.38 -18.69 -13.22
C VAL A 501 27.58 -17.77 -14.42
N ALA A 502 28.34 -18.20 -15.44
CA ALA A 502 28.59 -17.39 -16.64
C ALA A 502 27.33 -17.09 -17.47
N GLY A 503 26.29 -17.92 -17.32
CA GLY A 503 24.98 -17.72 -17.95
C GLY A 503 24.07 -16.74 -17.19
N TYR A 504 24.45 -16.31 -15.99
CA TYR A 504 23.67 -15.35 -15.20
C TYR A 504 24.10 -13.92 -15.53
N ALA A 505 23.41 -13.31 -16.50
CA ALA A 505 23.73 -11.99 -17.03
C ALA A 505 24.01 -10.90 -15.98
N PRO A 506 23.27 -10.80 -14.85
CA PRO A 506 23.56 -9.78 -13.83
C PRO A 506 24.95 -9.87 -13.19
N TRP A 507 25.60 -11.05 -13.21
CA TRP A 507 26.96 -11.22 -12.70
C TRP A 507 28.04 -11.00 -13.77
N ASN A 508 27.67 -10.73 -15.02
CA ASN A 508 28.61 -10.44 -16.10
C ASN A 508 29.00 -8.95 -16.14
N GLU A 509 28.22 -8.09 -15.48
CA GLU A 509 28.57 -6.69 -15.27
C GLU A 509 29.84 -6.56 -14.42
N GLN A 510 30.55 -5.46 -14.58
CA GLN A 510 31.83 -5.20 -13.91
C GLN A 510 31.69 -4.03 -12.95
N CYS A 511 32.04 -4.21 -11.67
CA CYS A 511 32.02 -3.16 -10.66
C CYS A 511 33.32 -3.14 -9.83
N GLN A 512 33.62 -2.00 -9.22
CA GLN A 512 34.79 -1.83 -8.33
C GLN A 512 34.38 -1.76 -6.86
N SER A 513 33.17 -1.32 -6.59
CA SER A 513 32.68 -1.03 -5.24
C SER A 513 31.62 -2.04 -4.84
N PHE A 514 31.74 -2.57 -3.62
CA PHE A 514 30.78 -3.45 -2.99
C PHE A 514 30.42 -2.91 -1.61
N VAL A 515 29.18 -3.12 -1.20
CA VAL A 515 28.70 -2.76 0.13
C VAL A 515 28.06 -3.96 0.81
N SER A 516 28.11 -3.98 2.14
CA SER A 516 27.38 -4.98 2.91
C SER A 516 25.90 -5.00 2.49
N ALA A 517 25.31 -6.19 2.50
CA ALA A 517 23.87 -6.43 2.43
C ALA A 517 23.37 -6.95 3.77
N THR A 518 24.23 -7.66 4.49
CA THR A 518 23.99 -8.13 5.86
C THR A 518 25.20 -7.83 6.74
N PRO A 519 25.03 -7.70 8.06
CA PRO A 519 26.13 -7.34 8.94
C PRO A 519 27.19 -8.45 8.99
N TYR A 520 28.44 -8.04 8.95
CA TYR A 520 29.60 -8.87 9.25
C TYR A 520 29.75 -9.06 10.76
N PHE A 521 29.90 -10.30 11.21
CA PHE A 521 30.19 -10.62 12.59
C PHE A 521 31.55 -11.32 12.71
N CYS A 522 32.46 -10.70 13.46
CA CYS A 522 33.78 -11.26 13.73
C CYS A 522 33.74 -12.18 14.96
N PRO A 523 34.25 -13.42 14.89
CA PRO A 523 34.46 -14.26 16.07
C PRO A 523 35.30 -13.56 17.15
N VAL A 524 34.81 -13.55 18.39
CA VAL A 524 35.41 -12.82 19.53
C VAL A 524 36.85 -13.24 19.85
N HIS A 525 37.23 -14.49 19.52
CA HIS A 525 38.60 -14.97 19.73
C HIS A 525 39.62 -14.41 18.72
N LEU A 526 39.15 -13.82 17.61
CA LEU A 526 39.98 -13.12 16.63
C LEU A 526 40.16 -11.64 17.00
N THR A 527 39.21 -11.08 17.76
CA THR A 527 39.24 -9.67 18.19
C THR A 527 39.98 -9.44 19.51
N HIS A 528 40.16 -10.46 20.35
CA HIS A 528 40.89 -10.38 21.62
C HIS A 528 42.19 -11.21 21.60
N GLY A 529 43.27 -10.66 22.16
CA GLY A 529 44.51 -11.39 22.36
C GLY A 529 44.36 -12.62 23.29
N ARG A 530 45.26 -13.60 23.18
CA ARG A 530 45.24 -14.85 23.98
C ARG A 530 45.35 -14.66 25.51
N LYS A 531 45.65 -13.46 26.01
CA LYS A 531 45.77 -13.15 27.45
C LYS A 531 44.65 -12.19 27.90
N ARG A 532 44.14 -12.36 29.12
CA ARG A 532 43.16 -11.44 29.74
C ARG A 532 43.75 -10.03 29.73
N GLY A 533 43.07 -9.08 29.08
CA GLY A 533 43.48 -7.68 28.95
C GLY A 533 44.16 -7.27 27.64
N GLY A 534 44.30 -8.16 26.64
CA GLY A 534 44.96 -7.83 25.37
C GLY A 534 44.21 -6.80 24.51
N ALA A 535 44.98 -5.92 23.84
CA ALA A 535 44.48 -4.91 22.90
C ALA A 535 43.58 -5.52 21.81
N ILE A 536 42.52 -4.78 21.43
CA ILE A 536 41.61 -5.15 20.34
C ILE A 536 42.39 -5.15 19.03
N ARG A 537 42.35 -6.25 18.29
CA ARG A 537 43.03 -6.35 16.99
C ARG A 537 42.18 -5.74 15.88
N PRO A 538 42.78 -5.08 14.87
CA PRO A 538 42.05 -4.62 13.69
C PRO A 538 41.38 -5.79 12.96
N ILE A 539 40.07 -5.66 12.74
CA ILE A 539 39.27 -6.69 12.06
C ILE A 539 39.49 -6.68 10.55
N SER A 540 39.90 -5.54 9.99
CA SER A 540 40.18 -5.35 8.56
C SER A 540 41.14 -6.40 8.00
N ARG A 541 42.14 -6.79 8.79
CA ARG A 541 43.09 -7.85 8.43
C ARG A 541 42.42 -9.18 8.10
N TYR A 542 41.44 -9.62 8.91
CA TYR A 542 40.77 -10.90 8.71
C TYR A 542 39.86 -10.89 7.48
N ILE A 543 39.22 -9.76 7.20
CA ILE A 543 38.42 -9.60 5.97
C ILE A 543 39.34 -9.68 4.75
N ILE A 544 40.50 -9.00 4.78
CA ILE A 544 41.48 -9.05 3.68
C ILE A 544 42.04 -10.47 3.48
N GLU A 545 42.39 -11.18 4.57
CA GLU A 545 42.84 -12.58 4.50
C GLU A 545 41.79 -13.48 3.82
N GLU A 546 40.51 -13.34 4.19
CA GLU A 546 39.42 -14.12 3.58
C GLU A 546 39.16 -13.74 2.11
N LEU A 547 39.29 -12.47 1.74
CA LEU A 547 39.22 -12.02 0.34
C LEU A 547 40.35 -12.61 -0.51
N GLN A 548 41.55 -12.79 0.05
CA GLN A 548 42.67 -13.47 -0.60
C GLN A 548 42.40 -14.98 -0.76
N GLU A 549 41.87 -15.65 0.26
CA GLU A 549 41.49 -17.07 0.22
C GLU A 549 40.41 -17.34 -0.85
N GLN A 550 39.44 -16.44 -0.98
CA GLN A 550 38.42 -16.49 -2.02
C GLN A 550 38.92 -16.03 -3.41
N LYS A 551 40.19 -15.64 -3.52
CA LYS A 551 40.85 -15.17 -4.76
C LYS A 551 40.22 -13.92 -5.38
N LEU A 552 39.60 -13.07 -4.54
CA LEU A 552 39.05 -11.78 -4.96
C LEU A 552 40.13 -10.70 -5.07
N ILE A 553 41.25 -10.86 -4.35
CA ILE A 553 42.44 -10.00 -4.41
C ILE A 553 43.72 -10.82 -4.43
N ARG A 554 44.82 -10.24 -4.93
CA ARG A 554 46.15 -10.88 -4.93
C ARG A 554 46.96 -10.42 -3.73
N ALA A 555 46.94 -9.12 -3.44
CA ALA A 555 47.66 -8.50 -2.35
C ALA A 555 46.75 -7.59 -1.50
N PRO A 556 47.07 -7.36 -0.21
CA PRO A 556 46.28 -6.48 0.67
C PRO A 556 46.09 -5.06 0.14
N LYS A 557 47.04 -4.55 -0.65
CA LYS A 557 46.98 -3.23 -1.29
C LYS A 557 45.94 -3.12 -2.41
N ASP A 558 45.40 -4.26 -2.86
CA ASP A 558 44.46 -4.30 -3.99
C ASP A 558 43.03 -3.96 -3.56
N VAL A 559 42.79 -3.71 -2.26
CA VAL A 559 41.48 -3.39 -1.71
C VAL A 559 41.57 -2.26 -0.68
N LEU A 560 40.58 -1.37 -0.73
CA LEU A 560 40.29 -0.40 0.32
C LEU A 560 39.04 -0.86 1.09
N LEU A 561 39.16 -0.94 2.40
CA LEU A 561 38.06 -1.35 3.29
C LEU A 561 37.69 -0.19 4.21
N GLU A 562 36.43 0.24 4.14
CA GLU A 562 35.92 1.37 4.90
C GLU A 562 34.75 0.90 5.77
N GLU A 563 34.83 1.12 7.09
CA GLU A 563 33.75 0.77 8.02
C GLU A 563 32.64 1.84 7.96
N ILE A 564 31.40 1.41 7.77
CA ILE A 564 30.22 2.28 7.64
C ILE A 564 29.54 2.41 9.00
N VAL A 565 29.25 3.65 9.39
CA VAL A 565 28.49 3.99 10.61
C VAL A 565 27.41 5.02 10.29
N PHE A 566 26.37 5.12 11.10
CA PHE A 566 25.34 6.15 10.97
C PHE A 566 25.49 7.20 12.07
N ASP A 567 25.38 8.46 11.69
CA ASP A 567 25.38 9.55 12.66
C ASP A 567 23.96 9.72 13.24
N TYR A 568 23.79 9.48 14.54
CA TYR A 568 22.50 9.66 15.21
C TYR A 568 22.66 10.66 16.35
N ASP A 569 21.88 11.74 16.30
CA ASP A 569 21.71 12.61 17.46
C ASP A 569 21.06 11.81 18.60
N SER A 570 21.78 11.64 19.70
CA SER A 570 21.32 10.94 20.90
C SER A 570 20.03 11.56 21.47
N ARG A 571 19.74 12.83 21.18
CA ARG A 571 18.49 13.53 21.55
C ARG A 571 17.28 13.08 20.72
N GLN A 572 17.47 12.69 19.46
CA GLN A 572 16.37 12.23 18.59
C GLN A 572 15.94 10.81 18.99
N LEU A 573 16.87 9.91 19.31
CA LEU A 573 16.56 8.55 19.75
C LEU A 573 15.83 8.54 21.11
N SER A 574 16.27 9.41 22.04
CA SER A 574 15.63 9.58 23.34
C SER A 574 14.25 10.25 23.24
N THR A 575 14.06 11.18 22.31
CA THR A 575 12.76 11.79 22.01
C THR A 575 11.78 10.78 21.43
N VAL A 576 12.20 9.96 20.46
CA VAL A 576 11.36 8.89 19.89
C VAL A 576 11.02 7.84 20.95
N THR A 577 11.99 7.43 21.78
CA THR A 577 11.74 6.49 22.89
C THR A 577 10.77 7.07 23.93
N ARG A 578 10.85 8.37 24.20
CA ARG A 578 9.95 9.09 25.11
C ARG A 578 8.55 9.23 24.51
N ALA A 579 8.44 9.50 23.21
CA ALA A 579 7.17 9.59 22.48
C ALA A 579 6.45 8.23 22.41
N ILE A 580 7.21 7.14 22.25
CA ILE A 580 6.69 5.76 22.32
C ILE A 580 6.19 5.44 23.74
N LYS A 581 6.99 5.77 24.79
CA LYS A 581 6.55 5.61 26.19
C LYS A 581 5.37 6.48 26.58
N ALA A 582 5.20 7.63 25.91
CA ALA A 582 4.10 8.56 26.12
C ALA A 582 2.86 8.24 25.26
N GLY A 583 2.89 7.18 24.44
CA GLY A 583 1.77 6.80 23.56
C GLY A 583 1.50 7.76 22.40
N ALA A 584 2.38 8.73 22.15
CA ALA A 584 2.25 9.69 21.05
C ALA A 584 2.56 9.06 19.68
N ILE A 585 3.28 7.94 19.67
CA ILE A 585 3.58 7.08 18.52
C ILE A 585 3.36 5.64 18.99
N GLY A 586 2.65 4.82 18.20
CA GLY A 586 2.39 3.41 18.56
C GLY A 586 3.68 2.58 18.67
N GLU A 587 3.79 1.75 19.71
CA GLU A 587 4.93 0.85 19.92
C GLU A 587 5.10 -0.13 18.73
N PRO A 588 6.27 -0.20 18.08
CA PRO A 588 6.64 -1.39 17.34
C PRO A 588 6.99 -2.49 18.36
N VAL A 589 6.22 -3.57 18.36
CA VAL A 589 6.44 -4.72 19.25
C VAL A 589 7.80 -5.37 18.93
N HIS A 590 8.78 -5.19 19.82
CA HIS A 590 10.06 -5.91 19.78
C HIS A 590 9.96 -7.27 20.51
N PRO A 591 10.55 -8.36 19.98
CA PRO A 591 10.78 -9.56 20.79
C PRO A 591 11.84 -9.27 21.87
N ARG A 592 11.45 -9.55 23.11
CA ARG A 592 12.28 -9.48 24.33
C ARG A 592 13.52 -10.38 24.22
N GLN A 593 14.71 -9.85 24.51
CA GLN A 593 15.59 -10.27 25.65
C GLN A 593 17.05 -9.74 25.55
N TYR A 594 17.45 -8.97 26.59
CA TYR A 594 18.76 -8.87 27.30
C TYR A 594 20.03 -8.39 26.54
N PHE A 595 20.85 -7.39 26.94
CA PHE A 595 21.22 -6.66 28.18
C PHE A 595 21.81 -5.25 27.80
N PRO A 596 22.44 -4.48 28.73
CA PRO A 596 21.91 -3.54 29.71
C PRO A 596 22.02 -2.07 29.26
N VAL A 597 21.25 -1.18 29.89
CA VAL A 597 21.38 0.28 29.75
C VAL A 597 22.68 0.71 30.44
N ILE A 598 23.61 1.30 29.68
CA ILE A 598 24.66 2.15 30.22
C ILE A 598 24.14 3.59 30.10
N GLU A 599 24.29 4.41 31.14
CA GLU A 599 23.96 5.83 31.05
C GLU A 599 24.87 6.53 30.04
N PRO A 600 24.32 7.39 29.16
CA PRO A 600 25.13 8.12 28.18
C PRO A 600 26.13 9.06 28.88
N PRO A 601 27.32 9.28 28.31
CA PRO A 601 28.30 10.19 28.89
C PRO A 601 27.74 11.61 28.97
N PRO A 602 28.10 12.39 30.00
CA PRO A 602 27.58 13.73 30.24
C PRO A 602 27.98 14.75 29.15
N THR A 603 28.98 14.43 28.33
CA THR A 603 29.42 15.24 27.18
C THR A 603 29.73 14.34 25.99
N PHE A 604 29.15 14.68 24.84
CA PHE A 604 29.41 14.02 23.56
C PHE A 604 30.46 14.81 22.76
N PRO A 605 31.43 14.16 22.11
CA PRO A 605 32.30 14.85 21.16
C PRO A 605 31.49 15.38 19.96
N PRO A 606 31.86 16.53 19.37
CA PRO A 606 31.10 17.15 18.29
C PRO A 606 31.07 16.26 17.05
N LEU A 607 29.92 16.18 16.38
CA LEU A 607 29.71 15.37 15.19
C LEU A 607 30.71 15.72 14.06
N PRO A 608 31.22 14.74 13.30
CA PRO A 608 31.99 15.03 12.09
C PRO A 608 31.09 15.71 11.05
N ARG A 609 31.65 16.64 10.26
CA ARG A 609 30.94 17.24 9.13
C ARG A 609 30.81 16.20 8.00
N LEU A 610 29.61 16.06 7.44
CA LEU A 610 29.32 15.23 6.27
C LEU A 610 30.14 15.70 5.06
N ASN A 611 31.29 15.08 4.83
CA ASN A 611 31.98 15.15 3.54
C ASN A 611 31.66 13.89 2.74
N GLY A 612 30.82 14.09 1.70
CA GLY A 612 30.64 13.30 0.48
C GLY A 612 30.97 11.80 0.48
N SER A 613 29.91 10.99 0.53
CA SER A 613 29.66 9.86 -0.39
C SER A 613 28.46 9.08 0.15
N ALA A 614 27.25 9.60 -0.02
CA ALA A 614 26.05 8.82 0.23
C ALA A 614 26.02 7.67 -0.80
N VAL A 615 26.19 6.43 -0.34
CA VAL A 615 25.91 5.26 -1.18
C VAL A 615 24.40 5.14 -1.29
N GLY A 616 23.83 4.91 -2.48
CA GLY A 616 22.37 4.82 -2.68
C GLY A 616 21.65 3.87 -1.69
N ARG A 617 22.36 2.83 -1.21
CA ARG A 617 21.84 1.88 -0.21
C ARG A 617 21.81 2.39 1.24
N TYR A 618 22.68 3.33 1.60
CA TYR A 618 22.92 3.77 2.98
C TYR A 618 22.89 5.29 3.10
N SER A 619 21.71 5.89 2.89
CA SER A 619 21.50 7.33 3.06
C SER A 619 21.86 7.78 4.49
N GLY A 620 22.58 8.90 4.63
CA GLY A 620 22.99 9.41 5.96
C GLY A 620 24.04 8.59 6.71
N ALA A 621 24.61 7.54 6.10
CA ALA A 621 25.78 6.87 6.63
C ALA A 621 27.06 7.68 6.37
N CYS A 622 28.04 7.54 7.26
CA CYS A 622 29.37 8.12 7.14
C CYS A 622 30.44 7.05 7.37
N LEU A 623 31.64 7.32 6.85
CA LEU A 623 32.79 6.45 7.09
C LEU A 623 33.34 6.71 8.50
N LYS A 624 33.73 5.63 9.17
CA LYS A 624 34.30 5.71 10.50
C LYS A 624 35.67 6.39 10.48
N ASP A 625 35.84 7.43 11.31
CA ASP A 625 37.13 8.04 11.62
C ASP A 625 37.99 7.04 12.44
N PRO A 626 39.17 6.62 11.94
CA PRO A 626 40.04 5.67 12.62
C PRO A 626 40.56 6.16 13.99
N ASP A 627 40.59 7.47 14.24
CA ASP A 627 41.19 8.08 15.44
C ASP A 627 40.15 8.48 16.51
N ARG A 628 38.85 8.46 16.19
CA ARG A 628 37.76 8.80 17.12
C ARG A 628 37.11 7.58 17.76
N GLY A 629 37.27 7.45 19.08
CA GLY A 629 36.52 6.49 19.89
C GLY A 629 35.10 6.96 20.20
N TYR A 630 34.07 6.20 19.78
CA TYR A 630 32.69 6.34 20.26
C TYR A 630 32.29 5.11 21.09
N PRO A 631 31.50 5.27 22.16
CA PRO A 631 30.98 4.14 22.92
C PRO A 631 29.94 3.37 22.09
N PHE A 632 29.88 2.06 22.35
CA PHE A 632 29.29 0.99 21.54
C PHE A 632 27.78 1.11 21.21
N GLY A 633 27.43 0.74 19.97
CA GLY A 633 26.36 -0.25 19.71
C GLY A 633 25.00 0.23 19.16
N LEU A 634 24.77 1.53 18.97
CA LEU A 634 23.46 2.05 18.51
C LEU A 634 23.44 2.63 17.09
N SER A 635 24.61 2.81 16.47
CA SER A 635 24.78 3.48 15.16
C SER A 635 25.14 2.57 13.99
N ILE A 636 25.15 1.24 14.19
CA ILE A 636 25.54 0.29 13.14
C ILE A 636 24.32 -0.54 12.70
N GLY A 637 24.01 -0.47 11.42
CA GLY A 637 22.84 -1.11 10.84
C GLY A 637 22.73 -0.82 9.35
N MET A 638 21.51 -0.85 8.85
CA MET A 638 21.17 -0.56 7.46
C MET A 638 19.87 0.22 7.40
N LEU A 639 19.77 1.13 6.44
CA LEU A 639 18.50 1.75 6.09
C LEU A 639 17.80 0.94 5.00
N ALA A 640 16.52 0.71 5.22
CA ALA A 640 15.61 0.08 4.29
C ALA A 640 14.45 1.02 3.98
N ASP A 641 13.65 0.67 2.96
CA ASP A 641 12.42 1.37 2.56
C ASP A 641 12.67 2.87 2.29
N GLY A 642 13.60 3.15 1.37
CA GLY A 642 13.95 4.53 0.98
C GLY A 642 14.56 5.38 2.10
N GLY A 643 15.02 4.77 3.19
CA GLY A 643 15.56 5.48 4.35
C GLY A 643 14.58 5.64 5.50
N SER A 644 13.34 5.17 5.37
CA SER A 644 12.31 5.30 6.41
C SER A 644 12.56 4.40 7.63
N ARG A 645 13.27 3.27 7.44
CA ARG A 645 13.43 2.22 8.45
C ARG A 645 14.89 1.87 8.71
N PHE A 646 15.32 1.98 9.96
CA PHE A 646 16.64 1.53 10.38
C PHE A 646 16.62 0.13 11.00
N ILE A 647 17.38 -0.78 10.40
CA ILE A 647 17.54 -2.16 10.86
C ILE A 647 18.91 -2.29 11.54
N ARG A 648 18.90 -2.46 12.87
CA ARG A 648 20.13 -2.57 13.65
C ARG A 648 20.86 -3.87 13.31
N ALA A 649 22.18 -3.83 13.21
CA ALA A 649 22.98 -5.03 12.98
C ALA A 649 22.71 -6.13 14.04
N MET A 650 22.50 -5.71 15.29
CA MET A 650 22.21 -6.59 16.42
C MET A 650 20.82 -7.23 16.40
N SER A 651 19.91 -6.78 15.53
CA SER A 651 18.58 -7.36 15.36
C SER A 651 18.60 -8.65 14.53
N PHE A 652 19.69 -8.95 13.83
CA PHE A 652 19.83 -10.18 13.05
C PHE A 652 19.86 -11.40 13.96
N VAL A 653 19.22 -12.49 13.51
CA VAL A 653 19.29 -13.80 14.17
C VAL A 653 20.73 -14.31 14.08
N ARG A 654 21.34 -14.54 15.25
CA ARG A 654 22.76 -14.94 15.38
C ARG A 654 22.96 -16.38 15.85
N ARG A 655 21.88 -17.10 16.16
CA ARG A 655 21.95 -18.48 16.65
C ARG A 655 21.42 -19.44 15.59
N ARG A 656 22.25 -20.43 15.24
CA ARG A 656 21.88 -21.56 14.37
C ARG A 656 22.33 -22.87 15.02
N ARG A 657 21.38 -23.73 15.37
CA ARG A 657 21.62 -24.98 16.11
C ARG A 657 22.42 -24.71 17.41
N ASN A 658 23.59 -25.33 17.57
CA ASN A 658 24.47 -25.17 18.72
C ASN A 658 25.55 -24.09 18.54
N LYS A 659 25.55 -23.40 17.39
CA LYS A 659 26.50 -22.31 17.09
C LYS A 659 25.82 -20.96 17.24
N THR A 660 26.48 -20.05 17.95
CA THR A 660 26.03 -18.67 18.13
C THR A 660 27.14 -17.73 17.71
N VAL A 661 26.84 -16.90 16.73
CA VAL A 661 27.70 -15.82 16.26
C VAL A 661 27.79 -14.76 17.36
N ARG A 662 29.01 -14.37 17.72
CA ARG A 662 29.29 -13.37 18.76
C ARG A 662 29.82 -12.07 18.13
N GLY A 663 29.79 -10.97 18.88
CA GLY A 663 30.22 -9.65 18.42
C GLY A 663 29.05 -8.71 18.10
N PHE A 664 29.41 -7.46 17.75
CA PHE A 664 28.47 -6.33 17.68
C PHE A 664 27.87 -6.07 16.29
N GLY A 665 28.28 -6.86 15.27
CA GLY A 665 27.88 -6.64 13.88
C GLY A 665 28.50 -5.37 13.30
N ARG A 666 29.02 -5.44 12.07
CA ARG A 666 29.68 -4.34 11.37
C ARG A 666 29.24 -4.30 9.92
N ALA A 667 29.28 -3.13 9.30
CA ALA A 667 28.99 -2.93 7.88
C ALA A 667 30.19 -2.26 7.22
N PHE A 668 30.48 -2.63 5.98
CA PHE A 668 31.65 -2.15 5.26
C PHE A 668 31.32 -1.77 3.82
N ARG A 669 32.08 -0.80 3.30
CA ARG A 669 32.30 -0.59 1.88
C ARG A 669 33.65 -1.19 1.52
N VAL A 670 33.69 -1.93 0.42
CA VAL A 670 34.89 -2.55 -0.13
C VAL A 670 35.09 -2.01 -1.52
N THR A 671 36.24 -1.40 -1.78
CA THR A 671 36.59 -0.87 -3.10
C THR A 671 37.83 -1.60 -3.61
N PHE A 672 37.68 -2.32 -4.72
CA PHE A 672 38.76 -3.07 -5.35
C PHE A 672 39.52 -2.18 -6.34
N SER A 673 40.83 -2.35 -6.37
CA SER A 673 41.73 -1.67 -7.31
C SER A 673 41.45 -2.04 -8.77
N THR A 674 40.89 -3.23 -9.02
CA THR A 674 40.47 -3.72 -10.33
C THR A 674 38.96 -3.90 -10.39
N ARG A 675 38.39 -3.84 -11.59
CA ARG A 675 37.00 -4.20 -11.82
C ARG A 675 36.82 -5.71 -11.69
N LEU A 676 35.84 -6.12 -10.90
CA LEU A 676 35.44 -7.50 -10.69
C LEU A 676 34.04 -7.73 -11.28
N PRO A 677 33.70 -8.97 -11.66
CA PRO A 677 32.32 -9.33 -11.93
C PRO A 677 31.40 -8.92 -10.77
N ALA A 678 30.19 -8.44 -11.06
CA ALA A 678 29.16 -8.01 -10.10
C ALA A 678 28.56 -9.17 -9.27
N LYS A 679 29.31 -10.27 -9.16
CA LYS A 679 28.99 -11.46 -8.40
C LYS A 679 29.10 -11.17 -6.90
N LEU A 680 28.09 -11.65 -6.16
CA LEU A 680 28.04 -11.53 -4.70
C LEU A 680 29.13 -12.39 -4.05
N PHE A 681 29.63 -11.93 -2.91
CA PHE A 681 30.51 -12.70 -2.03
C PHE A 681 30.14 -12.46 -0.57
N ALA A 682 30.54 -13.36 0.33
CA ALA A 682 30.27 -13.23 1.75
C ALA A 682 31.53 -13.59 2.55
N VAL A 683 31.74 -12.91 3.67
CA VAL A 683 32.89 -13.13 4.55
C VAL A 683 32.46 -13.18 6.02
N GLY A 684 33.21 -13.92 6.84
CA GLY A 684 33.01 -14.04 8.29
C GLY A 684 32.20 -15.25 8.76
N ASP A 685 31.81 -15.25 10.04
CA ASP A 685 31.10 -16.39 10.62
C ASP A 685 29.67 -16.50 10.06
N GLN A 686 29.29 -17.72 9.67
CA GLN A 686 28.05 -18.05 8.96
C GLN A 686 27.87 -17.34 7.60
N CYS A 687 28.96 -16.96 6.91
CA CYS A 687 28.90 -16.34 5.57
C CYS A 687 28.21 -17.21 4.50
N HIS A 688 28.37 -18.54 4.58
CA HIS A 688 27.64 -19.50 3.75
C HIS A 688 26.11 -19.47 3.97
N PHE A 689 25.61 -18.79 5.01
CA PHE A 689 24.19 -18.62 5.29
C PHE A 689 23.72 -17.17 5.17
N GLY A 690 24.53 -16.31 4.52
CA GLY A 690 24.16 -14.95 4.17
C GLY A 690 24.45 -13.88 5.21
N LEU A 691 25.13 -14.17 6.33
CA LEU A 691 25.69 -13.12 7.20
C LEU A 691 27.01 -12.59 6.61
N GLY A 692 27.30 -11.30 6.74
CA GLY A 692 28.47 -10.69 6.10
C GLY A 692 28.46 -10.77 4.57
N LEU A 693 27.27 -10.73 3.96
CA LEU A 693 27.07 -10.73 2.50
C LEU A 693 27.39 -9.35 1.93
N PHE A 694 28.04 -9.30 0.77
CA PHE A 694 28.36 -8.10 0.00
C PHE A 694 27.71 -8.15 -1.38
N ILE A 695 27.18 -7.01 -1.82
CA ILE A 695 26.60 -6.82 -3.15
C ILE A 695 27.28 -5.65 -3.86
N PRO A 696 27.18 -5.56 -5.20
CA PRO A 696 27.64 -4.39 -5.95
C PRO A 696 27.02 -3.10 -5.39
N ALA A 697 27.84 -2.07 -5.20
CA ALA A 697 27.34 -0.73 -4.90
C ALA A 697 26.74 -0.12 -6.17
N GLN A 698 25.57 0.50 -6.06
CA GLN A 698 25.07 1.40 -7.10
C GLN A 698 25.80 2.74 -6.92
N ASP A 699 26.61 3.10 -7.92
CA ASP A 699 27.38 4.35 -7.96
C ASP A 699 26.49 5.57 -8.29
#